data_AF-A0A6L8GPI5-F1
#
_entry.id   AF-A0A6L8GPI5-F1
#
_cell.length_a   1.000
_cell.length_b   1.000
_cell.length_c   1.000
_cell.angle_alpha   90.00
_cell.angle_beta   90.00
_cell.angle_gamma   90.00
#
_symmetry.space_group_name_H-M   'P 1'
#
loop_
_entity.id
_entity.type
_entity.pdbx_description
1 polymer ?
#
loop_
_entity_poly.entity_id
_entity_poly.type
_entity_poly.pdbx_seq_one_letter_code
_entity_poly.pdbx_strand_id
1 'polypeptide(L)'
;MASPQLHPTTIAAVRERADIVDVVSEHVVLKKRGREFVGLCPFHEDKSPSMTVSPAKQLYYCFSCGAGGHSIKFLMELQQSSFTDVVLQLAQRYQVPVQTLSSGQQDRLRQQLSHQESLHRVLALAAGWFQTNLQQAQGQAALAYLRQRGLSGAAMEQFRLGYAPDSWDDLLHHLGQVEGVTALQLEAAGLAVPRQGGEGHYDRFRQRLMIPIRDKQGRVVGFGGRSLDGREPKYLNSPETAVFEKGKILFGLDMAAGPIHKADLAVVVEGYFDVIALHSAGVRNSVAALGTALSSWQIKQLCRASTSKRIVLNFDGDRAGARATQRAIQEVEQLALQGQVELRVFPLPPGQDPDDYLQQHGSDAYGQHLAAAPLWLDWQIEQELQDCDLSRTDHFQRAMRSMVELLGKLPPTAVRSRYMHQVAERLAGGQARLALDLEEDLRQQVRGQRWHGRSSRHAPPGEASARATAEGRILQLYLLCPSYRLVIRRVLRQRDLEDFAIAAHRRLWAAITTVEHQHLAPMDEQWSRQVSSDPAGCSEQIAQGVTSLDLPPLLMDHLSAEEAIDLQPQLTALLQPSEIVQVELEQPLPTLKAAAAKLEGQRSERRRRHLLEAWRAQPIVTTEHCIAALLEQEAAEPPATTSKSPNDPKTVAEDKIQALYTKGNEDALRLQELYYIERRHLAALDQERCGASGD
;
A
#
# COMPACT_ATOMS: atom_id res chain seq x y z
N MET A 1 -8.35 -19.98 -12.52
CA MET A 1 -7.81 -21.22 -13.09
C MET A 1 -6.31 -21.03 -13.31
N ALA A 2 -5.49 -22.01 -12.93
CA ALA A 2 -4.05 -21.98 -13.20
C ALA A 2 -3.82 -21.97 -14.73
N SER A 3 -2.90 -21.14 -15.22
CA SER A 3 -2.55 -21.11 -16.64
C SER A 3 -2.03 -22.48 -17.08
N PRO A 4 -2.48 -23.02 -18.23
CA PRO A 4 -2.07 -24.35 -18.67
C PRO A 4 -0.55 -24.40 -18.85
N GLN A 5 0.09 -25.44 -18.30
CA GLN A 5 1.51 -25.67 -18.53
C GLN A 5 1.72 -26.25 -19.92
N LEU A 6 2.21 -25.40 -20.83
CA LEU A 6 2.51 -25.76 -22.21
C LEU A 6 3.73 -26.68 -22.26
N HIS A 7 3.65 -27.74 -23.06
CA HIS A 7 4.78 -28.63 -23.28
C HIS A 7 5.90 -27.88 -24.02
N PRO A 8 7.19 -28.06 -23.66
CA PRO A 8 8.32 -27.40 -24.31
C PRO A 8 8.33 -27.53 -25.84
N THR A 9 7.86 -28.65 -26.38
CA THR A 9 7.71 -28.88 -27.83
C THR A 9 6.78 -27.87 -28.50
N THR A 10 5.68 -27.48 -27.85
CA THR A 10 4.77 -26.45 -28.41
C THR A 10 5.48 -25.10 -28.47
N ILE A 11 6.19 -24.74 -27.41
CA ILE A 11 6.94 -23.47 -27.32
C ILE A 11 8.03 -23.43 -28.40
N ALA A 12 8.76 -24.54 -28.59
CA ALA A 12 9.78 -24.67 -29.62
C ALA A 12 9.18 -24.57 -31.03
N ALA A 13 8.11 -25.30 -31.32
CA ALA A 13 7.45 -25.28 -32.62
C ALA A 13 6.85 -23.90 -32.96
N VAL A 14 6.30 -23.19 -31.97
CA VAL A 14 5.85 -21.80 -32.15
C VAL A 14 7.03 -20.88 -32.45
N ARG A 15 8.15 -21.00 -31.72
CA ARG A 15 9.35 -20.19 -31.99
C ARG A 15 9.94 -20.45 -33.37
N GLU A 16 9.85 -21.67 -33.87
CA GLU A 16 10.35 -22.05 -35.18
C GLU A 16 9.46 -21.56 -36.33
N ARG A 17 8.13 -21.63 -36.17
CA ARG A 17 7.19 -21.20 -37.23
C ARG A 17 6.87 -19.71 -37.23
N ALA A 18 6.96 -19.04 -36.08
CA ALA A 18 6.61 -17.63 -35.97
C ALA A 18 7.74 -16.72 -36.44
N ASP A 19 7.81 -16.48 -37.75
CA ASP A 19 8.79 -15.57 -38.35
C ASP A 19 8.62 -14.15 -37.77
N ILE A 20 9.71 -13.60 -37.21
CA ILE A 20 9.73 -12.26 -36.63
C ILE A 20 9.29 -11.18 -37.63
N VAL A 21 9.63 -11.31 -38.91
CA VAL A 21 9.28 -10.31 -39.92
C VAL A 21 7.78 -10.29 -40.13
N ASP A 22 7.17 -11.47 -40.28
CA ASP A 22 5.72 -11.62 -40.45
C ASP A 22 4.96 -11.09 -39.24
N VAL A 23 5.44 -11.39 -38.02
CA VAL A 23 4.81 -10.93 -36.79
C VAL A 23 4.93 -9.41 -36.62
N VAL A 24 6.11 -8.82 -36.86
CA VAL A 24 6.30 -7.37 -36.68
C VAL A 24 5.61 -6.57 -37.79
N SER A 25 5.61 -7.08 -39.02
CA SER A 25 5.04 -6.40 -40.19
C SER A 25 3.54 -6.15 -40.11
N GLU A 26 2.80 -6.91 -39.30
CA GLU A 26 1.37 -6.68 -39.03
C GLU A 26 1.10 -5.41 -38.23
N HIS A 27 2.08 -4.99 -37.43
CA HIS A 27 1.94 -3.88 -36.50
C HIS A 27 2.76 -2.66 -36.92
N VAL A 28 3.82 -2.87 -37.68
CA VAL A 28 4.78 -1.83 -38.07
C VAL A 28 5.08 -1.94 -39.55
N VAL A 29 5.00 -0.81 -40.25
CA VAL A 29 5.46 -0.74 -41.64
C VAL A 29 6.97 -0.89 -41.70
N LEU A 30 7.43 -2.04 -42.18
CA LEU A 30 8.84 -2.37 -42.34
C LEU A 30 9.34 -2.05 -43.76
N LYS A 31 10.50 -1.41 -43.86
CA LYS A 31 11.22 -1.17 -45.12
C LYS A 31 12.49 -2.00 -45.14
N LYS A 32 12.73 -2.73 -46.22
CA LYS A 32 13.94 -3.54 -46.38
C LYS A 32 15.16 -2.62 -46.56
N ARG A 33 16.21 -2.84 -45.76
CA ARG A 33 17.49 -2.13 -45.85
C ARG A 33 18.64 -3.14 -45.79
N GLY A 34 19.12 -3.53 -46.97
CA GLY A 34 20.12 -4.60 -47.09
C GLY A 34 19.53 -5.97 -46.74
N ARG A 35 20.13 -6.65 -45.75
CA ARG A 35 19.68 -7.96 -45.24
C ARG A 35 18.65 -7.87 -44.11
N GLU A 36 18.44 -6.67 -43.60
CA GLU A 36 17.62 -6.37 -42.44
C GLU A 36 16.38 -5.57 -42.86
N PHE A 37 15.38 -5.50 -41.98
CA PHE A 37 14.21 -4.65 -42.13
C PHE A 37 14.25 -3.52 -41.10
N VAL A 38 13.80 -2.33 -41.45
CA VAL A 38 13.81 -1.16 -40.56
C VAL A 38 12.42 -0.53 -40.54
N GLY A 39 11.94 -0.18 -39.36
CA GLY A 39 10.64 0.46 -39.15
C GLY A 39 10.65 1.44 -37.98
N LEU A 40 9.55 2.16 -37.81
CA LEU A 40 9.32 2.95 -36.61
C LEU A 40 9.06 2.01 -35.43
N CYS A 41 9.70 2.28 -34.31
CA CYS A 41 9.47 1.49 -33.10
C CYS A 41 8.07 1.75 -32.56
N PRO A 42 7.26 0.72 -32.23
CA PRO A 42 5.94 0.91 -31.64
C PRO A 42 6.00 1.21 -30.13
N PHE A 43 7.18 1.08 -29.50
CA PHE A 43 7.35 1.18 -28.05
C PHE A 43 7.75 2.58 -27.58
N HIS A 44 8.09 3.49 -28.50
CA HIS A 44 8.37 4.90 -28.20
C HIS A 44 8.06 5.77 -29.42
N GLU A 45 7.90 7.08 -29.22
CA GLU A 45 7.70 7.99 -30.34
C GLU A 45 9.02 8.40 -30.98
N ASP A 46 9.17 8.05 -32.26
CA ASP A 46 10.31 8.43 -33.08
C ASP A 46 9.82 9.01 -34.41
N LYS A 47 10.51 10.03 -34.91
CA LYS A 47 10.27 10.53 -36.28
C LYS A 47 11.07 9.76 -37.32
N SER A 48 12.08 9.01 -36.88
CA SER A 48 13.00 8.28 -37.74
C SER A 48 12.93 6.77 -37.47
N PRO A 49 13.02 5.91 -38.50
CA PRO A 49 13.03 4.46 -38.29
C PRO A 49 14.22 4.02 -37.42
N SER A 50 13.94 3.63 -36.18
CA SER A 50 14.94 3.27 -35.17
C SER A 50 14.89 1.81 -34.75
N MET A 51 13.88 1.06 -35.20
CA MET A 51 13.77 -0.38 -34.97
C MET A 51 14.28 -1.16 -36.17
N THR A 52 15.19 -2.10 -35.93
CA THR A 52 15.69 -3.05 -36.92
C THR A 52 15.18 -4.45 -36.61
N VAL A 53 14.76 -5.18 -37.64
CA VAL A 53 14.28 -6.56 -37.57
C VAL A 53 15.15 -7.43 -38.45
N SER A 54 15.74 -8.46 -37.85
CA SER A 54 16.66 -9.40 -38.49
C SER A 54 15.97 -10.72 -38.79
N PRO A 55 15.71 -11.03 -40.08
CA PRO A 55 15.16 -12.33 -40.47
C PRO A 55 16.14 -13.47 -40.13
N ALA A 56 17.44 -13.23 -40.31
CA ALA A 56 18.48 -14.22 -40.04
C ALA A 56 18.64 -14.54 -38.56
N LYS A 57 18.53 -13.52 -37.69
CA LYS A 57 18.64 -13.72 -36.23
C LYS A 57 17.29 -14.03 -35.57
N GLN A 58 16.18 -13.87 -36.28
CA GLN A 58 14.81 -13.97 -35.73
C GLN A 58 14.59 -13.04 -34.52
N LEU A 59 15.16 -11.82 -34.60
CA LEU A 59 15.16 -10.85 -33.51
C LEU A 59 14.86 -9.44 -34.02
N TYR A 60 14.20 -8.64 -33.20
CA TYR A 60 14.09 -7.19 -33.37
C TYR A 60 14.94 -6.47 -32.32
N TYR A 61 15.42 -5.28 -32.66
CA TYR A 61 16.10 -4.39 -31.73
C TYR A 61 15.88 -2.93 -32.12
N CYS A 62 15.50 -2.10 -31.15
CA CYS A 62 15.41 -0.66 -31.31
C CYS A 62 16.63 0.03 -30.72
N PHE A 63 17.34 0.78 -31.55
CA PHE A 63 18.55 1.51 -31.17
C PHE A 63 18.28 2.78 -30.35
N SER A 64 17.03 3.26 -30.31
CA SER A 64 16.67 4.46 -29.54
C SER A 64 16.24 4.12 -28.11
N CYS A 65 15.34 3.16 -27.92
CA CYS A 65 14.79 2.82 -26.60
C CYS A 65 15.36 1.52 -26.01
N GLY A 66 16.19 0.78 -26.76
CA GLY A 66 16.81 -0.47 -26.30
C GLY A 66 15.87 -1.69 -26.27
N ALA A 67 14.59 -1.53 -26.66
CA ALA A 67 13.65 -2.64 -26.76
C ALA A 67 14.15 -3.68 -27.78
N GLY A 68 14.09 -4.97 -27.42
CA GLY A 68 14.58 -6.02 -28.32
C GLY A 68 14.27 -7.43 -27.83
N GLY A 69 14.05 -8.34 -28.78
CA GLY A 69 13.60 -9.69 -28.50
C GLY A 69 13.18 -10.48 -29.74
N HIS A 70 12.64 -11.67 -29.52
CA HIS A 70 12.02 -12.51 -30.55
C HIS A 70 10.52 -12.22 -30.68
N SER A 71 9.83 -12.91 -31.60
CA SER A 71 8.41 -12.67 -31.96
C SER A 71 7.47 -12.75 -30.75
N ILE A 72 7.64 -13.75 -29.88
CA ILE A 72 6.86 -13.84 -28.64
C ILE A 72 7.09 -12.62 -27.73
N LYS A 73 8.34 -12.16 -27.55
CA LYS A 73 8.65 -11.02 -26.66
C LYS A 73 8.07 -9.72 -27.25
N PHE A 74 8.21 -9.52 -28.55
CA PHE A 74 7.60 -8.40 -29.27
C PHE A 74 6.09 -8.32 -29.01
N LEU A 75 5.35 -9.42 -29.19
CA LEU A 75 3.91 -9.45 -28.95
C LEU A 75 3.53 -9.31 -27.47
N MET A 76 4.32 -9.90 -26.56
CA MET A 76 4.09 -9.71 -25.12
C MET A 76 4.18 -8.24 -24.73
N GLU A 77 5.19 -7.52 -25.22
CA GLU A 77 5.40 -6.10 -24.93
C GLU A 77 4.37 -5.23 -25.67
N LEU A 78 4.04 -5.57 -26.92
CA LEU A 78 3.09 -4.79 -27.71
C LEU A 78 1.65 -4.93 -27.19
N GLN A 79 1.24 -6.14 -26.81
CA GLN A 79 -0.14 -6.45 -26.41
C GLN A 79 -0.34 -6.49 -24.89
N GLN A 80 0.74 -6.40 -24.09
CA GLN A 80 0.71 -6.56 -22.63
C GLN A 80 0.04 -7.88 -22.20
N SER A 81 0.39 -8.94 -22.92
CA SER A 81 -0.14 -10.30 -22.79
C SER A 81 0.84 -11.23 -22.08
N SER A 82 0.34 -12.26 -21.39
CA SER A 82 1.21 -13.23 -20.74
C SER A 82 1.91 -14.12 -21.77
N PHE A 83 3.05 -14.69 -21.40
CA PHE A 83 3.80 -15.62 -22.27
C PHE A 83 2.91 -16.75 -22.80
N THR A 84 2.13 -17.39 -21.94
CA THR A 84 1.22 -18.48 -22.33
C THR A 84 0.18 -18.02 -23.35
N ASP A 85 -0.41 -16.85 -23.16
CA ASP A 85 -1.44 -16.31 -24.07
C ASP A 85 -0.85 -16.04 -25.46
N VAL A 86 0.34 -15.43 -25.51
CA VAL A 86 1.04 -15.14 -26.76
C VAL A 86 1.46 -16.43 -27.48
N VAL A 87 1.93 -17.45 -26.75
CA VAL A 87 2.28 -18.74 -27.34
C VAL A 87 1.03 -19.44 -27.89
N LEU A 88 -0.10 -19.41 -27.19
CA LEU A 88 -1.36 -19.97 -27.68
C LEU A 88 -1.88 -19.23 -28.92
N GLN A 89 -1.81 -17.90 -28.93
CA GLN A 89 -2.18 -17.07 -30.08
C GLN A 89 -1.32 -17.37 -31.30
N LEU A 90 0.00 -17.43 -31.14
CA LEU A 90 0.91 -17.77 -32.23
C LEU A 90 0.72 -19.23 -32.66
N ALA A 91 0.46 -20.15 -31.74
CA ALA A 91 0.16 -21.54 -32.07
C ALA A 91 -1.09 -21.65 -32.95
N GLN A 92 -2.15 -20.92 -32.60
CA GLN A 92 -3.37 -20.85 -33.41
C GLN A 92 -3.09 -20.27 -34.80
N ARG A 93 -2.37 -19.14 -34.87
CA ARG A 93 -2.03 -18.45 -36.13
C ARG A 93 -1.20 -19.32 -37.08
N TYR A 94 -0.17 -19.98 -36.56
CA TYR A 94 0.76 -20.82 -37.34
C TYR A 94 0.36 -22.30 -37.36
N GLN A 95 -0.88 -22.61 -36.95
CA GLN A 95 -1.46 -23.96 -36.92
C GLN A 95 -0.52 -24.98 -36.25
N VAL A 96 0.11 -24.59 -35.14
CA VAL A 96 0.95 -25.44 -34.32
C VAL A 96 0.07 -26.21 -33.34
N PRO A 97 0.13 -27.55 -33.31
CA PRO A 97 -0.64 -28.34 -32.36
C PRO A 97 -0.16 -28.07 -30.93
N VAL A 98 -1.07 -27.57 -30.09
CA VAL A 98 -0.79 -27.34 -28.66
C VAL A 98 -0.76 -28.66 -27.91
N GLN A 99 0.38 -28.94 -27.26
CA GLN A 99 0.62 -30.07 -26.37
C GLN A 99 0.78 -29.55 -24.93
N THR A 100 0.16 -30.25 -23.97
CA THR A 100 0.30 -29.99 -22.53
C THR A 100 1.05 -31.13 -21.84
N LEU A 101 1.62 -30.90 -20.65
CA LEU A 101 2.41 -31.90 -19.93
C LEU A 101 1.63 -33.17 -19.52
N SER A 102 0.29 -33.16 -19.58
CA SER A 102 -0.54 -34.37 -19.40
C SER A 102 -1.53 -34.57 -20.54
N SER A 103 -1.72 -35.83 -20.95
CA SER A 103 -2.58 -36.25 -22.06
C SER A 103 -4.06 -35.98 -21.81
N GLY A 104 -4.56 -36.17 -20.58
CA GLY A 104 -5.95 -35.82 -20.22
C GLY A 104 -6.26 -34.32 -20.18
N GLN A 105 -5.24 -33.45 -20.05
CA GLN A 105 -5.40 -31.99 -20.15
C GLN A 105 -5.44 -31.52 -21.60
N GLN A 106 -4.86 -32.27 -22.54
CA GLN A 106 -4.76 -31.86 -23.94
C GLN A 106 -6.12 -31.85 -24.63
N ASP A 107 -6.91 -32.91 -24.48
CA ASP A 107 -8.24 -33.00 -25.11
C ASP A 107 -9.20 -31.96 -24.52
N ARG A 108 -9.16 -31.76 -23.19
CA ARG A 108 -9.94 -30.73 -22.51
C ARG A 108 -9.59 -29.32 -23.00
N LEU A 109 -8.29 -29.02 -23.13
CA LEU A 109 -7.84 -27.72 -23.64
C LEU A 109 -8.28 -27.50 -25.09
N ARG A 110 -8.16 -28.52 -25.95
CA ARG A 110 -8.62 -28.44 -27.36
C ARG A 110 -10.12 -28.19 -27.45
N GLN A 111 -10.93 -28.93 -26.68
CA GLN A 111 -12.38 -28.73 -26.61
C GLN A 111 -12.73 -27.33 -26.12
N GLN A 112 -12.04 -26.84 -25.09
CA GLN A 112 -12.25 -25.49 -24.55
C GLN A 112 -11.93 -24.41 -25.59
N LEU A 113 -10.79 -24.51 -26.28
CA LEU A 113 -10.39 -23.54 -27.30
C LEU A 113 -11.37 -23.53 -28.48
N SER A 114 -11.75 -24.71 -28.98
CA SER A 114 -12.74 -24.83 -30.07
C SER A 114 -14.11 -24.27 -29.67
N HIS A 115 -14.53 -24.50 -28.42
CA HIS A 115 -15.75 -23.91 -27.90
C HIS A 115 -15.66 -22.37 -27.84
N GLN A 116 -14.54 -21.81 -27.36
CA GLN A 116 -14.33 -20.36 -27.33
C GLN A 116 -14.30 -19.73 -28.73
N GLU A 117 -13.64 -20.36 -29.71
CA GLU A 117 -13.64 -19.91 -31.11
C GLU A 117 -15.05 -19.87 -31.70
N SER A 118 -15.84 -20.91 -31.44
CA SER A 118 -17.26 -20.98 -31.85
C SER A 118 -18.07 -19.81 -31.28
N LEU A 119 -17.88 -19.50 -29.98
CA LEU A 119 -18.55 -18.36 -29.34
C LEU A 119 -18.10 -17.02 -29.94
N HIS A 120 -16.80 -16.81 -30.16
CA HIS A 120 -16.30 -15.60 -30.79
C HIS A 120 -16.87 -15.40 -32.20
N ARG A 121 -17.03 -16.47 -32.99
CA ARG A 121 -17.67 -16.41 -34.31
C ARG A 121 -19.13 -15.95 -34.19
N VAL A 122 -19.91 -16.56 -33.30
CA VAL A 122 -21.32 -16.21 -33.09
C VAL A 122 -21.47 -14.74 -32.65
N LEU A 123 -20.63 -14.30 -31.71
CA LEU A 123 -20.63 -12.92 -31.22
C LEU A 123 -20.24 -11.91 -32.30
N ALA A 124 -19.28 -12.25 -33.17
CA ALA A 124 -18.89 -11.41 -34.30
C ALA A 124 -20.02 -11.25 -35.32
N LEU A 125 -20.73 -12.34 -35.64
CA LEU A 125 -21.90 -12.31 -36.52
C LEU A 125 -23.02 -11.45 -35.92
N ALA A 126 -23.35 -11.65 -34.65
CA ALA A 126 -24.34 -10.83 -33.94
C ALA A 126 -23.96 -9.35 -33.91
N ALA A 127 -22.68 -9.03 -33.69
CA ALA A 127 -22.20 -7.64 -33.72
C ALA A 127 -22.38 -6.99 -35.10
N GLY A 128 -22.12 -7.72 -36.19
CA GLY A 128 -22.36 -7.25 -37.56
C GLY A 128 -23.84 -7.02 -37.85
N TRP A 129 -24.69 -7.94 -37.38
CA TRP A 129 -26.15 -7.81 -37.50
C TRP A 129 -26.69 -6.57 -36.77
N PHE A 130 -26.30 -6.38 -35.50
CA PHE A 130 -26.71 -5.20 -34.73
C PHE A 130 -26.24 -3.88 -35.36
N GLN A 131 -25.01 -3.82 -35.88
CA GLN A 131 -24.50 -2.64 -36.61
C GLN A 131 -25.34 -2.34 -37.85
N THR A 132 -25.70 -3.38 -38.62
CA THR A 132 -26.54 -3.23 -39.81
C THR A 132 -27.91 -2.69 -39.43
N ASN A 133 -28.53 -3.24 -38.38
CA ASN A 133 -29.85 -2.79 -37.90
C ASN A 133 -29.85 -1.34 -37.43
N LEU A 134 -28.74 -0.84 -36.86
CA LEU A 134 -28.63 0.56 -36.45
C LEU A 134 -28.79 1.52 -37.65
N GLN A 135 -28.34 1.13 -38.84
CA GLN A 135 -28.43 1.94 -40.06
C GLN A 135 -29.78 1.80 -40.80
N GLN A 136 -30.64 0.87 -40.38
CA GLN A 136 -31.94 0.64 -41.00
C GLN A 136 -33.05 1.53 -40.40
N ALA A 137 -34.23 1.52 -41.00
CA ALA A 137 -35.39 2.29 -40.54
C ALA A 137 -35.71 2.04 -39.06
N GLN A 138 -35.62 0.79 -38.61
CA GLN A 138 -35.85 0.40 -37.20
C GLN A 138 -34.82 0.98 -36.22
N GLY A 139 -33.60 1.29 -36.67
CA GLY A 139 -32.52 1.87 -35.87
C GLY A 139 -32.55 3.40 -35.76
N GLN A 140 -33.45 4.09 -36.47
CA GLN A 140 -33.44 5.56 -36.53
C GLN A 140 -33.61 6.23 -35.16
N ALA A 141 -34.45 5.69 -34.28
CA ALA A 141 -34.60 6.20 -32.92
C ALA A 141 -33.29 6.07 -32.11
N ALA A 142 -32.59 4.95 -32.26
CA ALA A 142 -31.30 4.73 -31.62
C ALA A 142 -30.22 5.67 -32.17
N LEU A 143 -30.19 5.89 -33.49
CA LEU A 143 -29.29 6.86 -34.13
C LEU A 143 -29.56 8.30 -33.68
N ALA A 144 -30.82 8.71 -33.61
CA ALA A 144 -31.21 10.03 -33.13
C ALA A 144 -30.75 10.24 -31.68
N TYR A 145 -30.95 9.23 -30.83
CA TYR A 145 -30.48 9.22 -29.47
C TYR A 145 -28.94 9.37 -29.35
N LEU A 146 -28.17 8.60 -30.15
CA LEU A 146 -26.70 8.71 -30.17
C LEU A 146 -26.22 10.10 -30.62
N ARG A 147 -26.88 10.68 -31.63
CA ARG A 147 -26.57 12.02 -32.13
C ARG A 147 -26.91 13.11 -31.12
N GLN A 148 -28.02 12.97 -30.39
CA GLN A 148 -28.39 13.89 -29.31
C GLN A 148 -27.33 13.89 -28.19
N ARG A 149 -26.65 12.76 -27.97
CA ARG A 149 -25.49 12.65 -27.07
C ARG A 149 -24.18 13.17 -27.66
N GLY A 150 -24.18 13.73 -28.86
CA GLY A 150 -22.98 14.28 -29.49
C GLY A 150 -22.00 13.23 -30.04
N LEU A 151 -22.38 11.96 -30.13
CA LEU A 151 -21.49 10.93 -30.69
C LEU A 151 -21.38 11.10 -32.21
N SER A 152 -20.15 11.17 -32.71
CA SER A 152 -19.85 11.24 -34.14
C SER A 152 -20.04 9.88 -34.82
N GLY A 153 -20.27 9.87 -36.15
CA GLY A 153 -20.35 8.62 -36.92
C GLY A 153 -19.08 7.77 -36.80
N ALA A 154 -17.91 8.42 -36.76
CA ALA A 154 -16.63 7.75 -36.55
C ALA A 154 -16.54 7.06 -35.18
N ALA A 155 -17.05 7.69 -34.11
CA ALA A 155 -17.13 7.06 -32.79
C ALA A 155 -18.09 5.86 -32.80
N MET A 156 -19.25 5.98 -33.45
CA MET A 156 -20.20 4.86 -33.58
C MET A 156 -19.57 3.67 -34.29
N GLU A 157 -18.80 3.90 -35.35
CA GLU A 157 -18.09 2.87 -36.11
C GLU A 157 -16.92 2.26 -35.30
N GLN A 158 -16.09 3.10 -34.68
CA GLN A 158 -14.95 2.66 -33.85
C GLN A 158 -15.39 1.75 -32.68
N PHE A 159 -16.48 2.11 -32.01
CA PHE A 159 -17.05 1.30 -30.93
C PHE A 159 -18.01 0.22 -31.44
N ARG A 160 -18.26 0.15 -32.76
CA ARG A 160 -19.11 -0.84 -33.42
C ARG A 160 -20.54 -0.86 -32.85
N LEU A 161 -21.07 0.31 -32.50
CA LEU A 161 -22.39 0.44 -31.91
C LEU A 161 -23.46 -0.13 -32.85
N GLY A 162 -24.49 -0.74 -32.26
CA GLY A 162 -25.56 -1.40 -33.00
C GLY A 162 -26.93 -1.20 -32.36
N TYR A 163 -27.94 -1.85 -32.93
CA TYR A 163 -29.31 -1.80 -32.42
C TYR A 163 -29.96 -3.19 -32.46
N ALA A 164 -30.57 -3.58 -31.34
CA ALA A 164 -31.43 -4.76 -31.23
C ALA A 164 -32.89 -4.32 -31.44
N PRO A 165 -33.58 -4.83 -32.48
CA PRO A 165 -34.99 -4.52 -32.76
C PRO A 165 -35.92 -4.90 -31.59
N ASP A 166 -37.14 -4.35 -31.59
CA ASP A 166 -38.21 -4.77 -30.66
C ASP A 166 -38.91 -6.02 -31.20
N SER A 167 -38.17 -7.14 -31.22
CA SER A 167 -38.67 -8.46 -31.63
C SER A 167 -38.18 -9.53 -30.66
N TRP A 168 -38.92 -10.63 -30.57
CA TRP A 168 -38.64 -11.72 -29.63
C TRP A 168 -37.62 -12.73 -30.16
N ASP A 169 -37.41 -12.80 -31.47
CA ASP A 169 -36.65 -13.90 -32.10
C ASP A 169 -35.98 -13.50 -33.43
N ASP A 170 -35.87 -12.20 -33.74
CA ASP A 170 -35.25 -11.73 -34.99
C ASP A 170 -33.78 -12.18 -35.12
N LEU A 171 -33.00 -12.10 -34.03
CA LEU A 171 -31.60 -12.53 -34.02
C LEU A 171 -31.51 -14.05 -34.17
N LEU A 172 -32.33 -14.79 -33.42
CA LEU A 172 -32.47 -16.25 -33.53
C LEU A 172 -32.80 -16.69 -34.96
N HIS A 173 -33.78 -16.04 -35.59
CA HIS A 173 -34.21 -16.35 -36.94
C HIS A 173 -33.13 -16.00 -37.97
N HIS A 174 -32.55 -14.79 -37.87
CA HIS A 174 -31.51 -14.35 -38.80
C HIS A 174 -30.27 -15.24 -38.74
N LEU A 175 -29.68 -15.43 -37.56
CA LEU A 175 -28.46 -16.25 -37.42
C LEU A 175 -28.73 -17.74 -37.58
N GLY A 176 -29.93 -18.21 -37.25
CA GLY A 176 -30.33 -19.60 -37.46
C GLY A 176 -30.47 -19.96 -38.94
N GLN A 177 -31.17 -19.14 -39.72
CA GLN A 177 -31.45 -19.45 -41.12
C GLN A 177 -30.31 -19.07 -42.08
N VAL A 178 -29.64 -17.94 -41.84
CA VAL A 178 -28.62 -17.43 -42.76
C VAL A 178 -27.25 -18.02 -42.45
N GLU A 179 -26.88 -18.11 -41.17
CA GLU A 179 -25.53 -18.47 -40.73
C GLU A 179 -25.43 -19.90 -40.17
N GLY A 180 -26.56 -20.60 -40.06
CA GLY A 180 -26.64 -21.96 -39.51
C GLY A 180 -26.31 -22.04 -38.01
N VAL A 181 -26.47 -20.94 -37.27
CA VAL A 181 -26.18 -20.88 -35.83
C VAL A 181 -27.35 -21.45 -35.03
N THR A 182 -27.09 -22.45 -34.21
CA THR A 182 -28.13 -23.07 -33.38
C THR A 182 -28.54 -22.19 -32.19
N ALA A 183 -29.78 -22.37 -31.71
CA ALA A 183 -30.27 -21.66 -30.52
C ALA A 183 -29.41 -21.92 -29.27
N LEU A 184 -28.87 -23.14 -29.11
CA LEU A 184 -27.95 -23.49 -28.02
C LEU A 184 -26.63 -22.71 -28.09
N GLN A 185 -26.10 -22.46 -29.29
CA GLN A 185 -24.90 -21.64 -29.44
C GLN A 185 -25.17 -20.17 -29.10
N LEU A 186 -26.35 -19.64 -29.44
CA LEU A 186 -26.76 -18.29 -29.06
C LEU A 186 -27.00 -18.16 -27.55
N GLU A 187 -27.57 -19.19 -26.91
CA GLU A 187 -27.69 -19.26 -25.46
C GLU A 187 -26.30 -19.27 -24.80
N ALA A 188 -25.38 -20.12 -25.27
CA ALA A 188 -24.02 -20.20 -24.75
C ALA A 188 -23.22 -18.90 -24.94
N ALA A 189 -23.52 -18.13 -26.00
CA ALA A 189 -22.98 -16.80 -26.23
C ALA A 189 -23.68 -15.69 -25.41
N GLY A 190 -24.72 -16.03 -24.64
CA GLY A 190 -25.48 -15.09 -23.82
C GLY A 190 -26.39 -14.17 -24.63
N LEU A 191 -26.77 -14.56 -25.84
CA LEU A 191 -27.61 -13.81 -26.78
C LEU A 191 -29.07 -14.27 -26.80
N ALA A 192 -29.34 -15.51 -26.39
CA ALA A 192 -30.68 -16.08 -26.29
C ALA A 192 -30.99 -16.57 -24.87
N VAL A 193 -32.27 -16.66 -24.52
CA VAL A 193 -32.77 -17.15 -23.23
C VAL A 193 -33.79 -18.27 -23.49
N PRO A 194 -33.70 -19.41 -22.80
CA PRO A 194 -34.69 -20.48 -22.91
C PRO A 194 -36.05 -20.04 -22.35
N ARG A 195 -37.16 -20.47 -22.96
CA ARG A 195 -38.52 -20.23 -22.46
C ARG A 195 -38.77 -21.03 -21.18
N GLN A 196 -39.40 -20.42 -20.18
CA GLN A 196 -39.82 -21.17 -18.99
C GLN A 196 -41.11 -21.94 -19.27
N GLY A 197 -41.07 -23.27 -19.13
CA GLY A 197 -42.25 -24.14 -19.25
C GLY A 197 -42.65 -24.55 -20.68
N GLY A 198 -41.79 -24.35 -21.68
CA GLY A 198 -42.03 -24.77 -23.06
C GLY A 198 -40.73 -24.94 -23.86
N GLU A 199 -40.85 -25.38 -25.13
CA GLU A 199 -39.71 -25.52 -26.04
C GLU A 199 -39.32 -24.18 -26.70
N GLY A 200 -38.02 -24.02 -26.96
CA GLY A 200 -37.47 -22.90 -27.72
C GLY A 200 -36.87 -21.77 -26.89
N HIS A 201 -36.34 -20.79 -27.61
CA HIS A 201 -35.59 -19.66 -27.08
C HIS A 201 -36.19 -18.33 -27.54
N TYR A 202 -35.77 -17.24 -26.91
CA TYR A 202 -36.04 -15.88 -27.36
C TYR A 202 -34.81 -14.99 -27.17
N ASP A 203 -34.75 -13.91 -27.94
CA ASP A 203 -33.64 -12.96 -27.94
C ASP A 203 -33.51 -12.27 -26.59
N ARG A 204 -32.30 -12.24 -26.03
CA ARG A 204 -32.03 -11.59 -24.75
C ARG A 204 -32.16 -10.07 -24.84
N PHE A 205 -31.64 -9.49 -25.91
CA PHE A 205 -31.59 -8.05 -26.13
C PHE A 205 -32.69 -7.65 -27.11
N ARG A 206 -33.57 -6.75 -26.68
CA ARG A 206 -34.71 -6.27 -27.47
C ARG A 206 -34.91 -4.78 -27.24
N GLN A 207 -35.16 -4.04 -28.31
CA GLN A 207 -35.36 -2.59 -28.29
C GLN A 207 -34.26 -1.85 -27.55
N ARG A 208 -33.00 -2.24 -27.81
CA ARG A 208 -31.84 -1.74 -27.08
C ARG A 208 -30.77 -1.26 -28.03
N LEU A 209 -30.15 -0.14 -27.69
CA LEU A 209 -28.86 0.20 -28.25
C LEU A 209 -27.84 -0.83 -27.78
N MET A 210 -27.10 -1.41 -28.71
CA MET A 210 -26.12 -2.45 -28.48
C MET A 210 -24.71 -1.86 -28.48
N ILE A 211 -23.99 -2.10 -27.39
CA ILE A 211 -22.60 -1.71 -27.17
C ILE A 211 -21.77 -2.99 -27.09
N PRO A 212 -21.00 -3.36 -28.14
CA PRO A 212 -20.15 -4.54 -28.10
C PRO A 212 -19.05 -4.38 -27.05
N ILE A 213 -18.85 -5.42 -26.24
CA ILE A 213 -17.76 -5.52 -25.27
C ILE A 213 -16.68 -6.40 -25.88
N ARG A 214 -15.43 -5.92 -25.86
CA ARG A 214 -14.29 -6.57 -26.51
C ARG A 214 -13.25 -7.05 -25.49
N ASP A 215 -12.60 -8.16 -25.80
CA ASP A 215 -11.40 -8.58 -25.09
C ASP A 215 -10.20 -7.72 -25.50
N LYS A 216 -9.03 -7.96 -24.89
CA LYS A 216 -7.80 -7.23 -25.20
C LYS A 216 -7.36 -7.32 -26.65
N GLN A 217 -7.76 -8.37 -27.36
CA GLN A 217 -7.45 -8.58 -28.77
C GLN A 217 -8.47 -7.89 -29.70
N GLY A 218 -9.46 -7.17 -29.15
CA GLY A 218 -10.51 -6.51 -29.91
C GLY A 218 -11.61 -7.46 -30.39
N ARG A 219 -11.64 -8.72 -29.93
CA ARG A 219 -12.71 -9.68 -30.29
C ARG A 219 -13.92 -9.43 -29.42
N VAL A 220 -15.12 -9.48 -30.01
CA VAL A 220 -16.36 -9.35 -29.25
C VAL A 220 -16.53 -10.55 -28.33
N VAL A 221 -16.77 -10.29 -27.05
CA VAL A 221 -16.98 -11.29 -25.99
C VAL A 221 -18.38 -11.22 -25.39
N GLY A 222 -19.05 -10.07 -25.52
CA GLY A 222 -20.40 -9.87 -25.02
C GLY A 222 -20.94 -8.52 -25.44
N PHE A 223 -22.07 -8.13 -24.87
CA PHE A 223 -22.73 -6.86 -25.18
C PHE A 223 -23.28 -6.19 -23.92
N GLY A 224 -23.21 -4.86 -23.92
CA GLY A 224 -24.06 -4.00 -23.11
C GLY A 224 -25.27 -3.54 -23.95
N GLY A 225 -26.44 -3.47 -23.34
CA GLY A 225 -27.68 -3.09 -23.99
C GLY A 225 -28.38 -1.97 -23.23
N ARG A 226 -28.48 -0.77 -23.80
CA ARG A 226 -29.18 0.37 -23.19
C ARG A 226 -30.62 0.46 -23.71
N SER A 227 -31.59 0.48 -22.81
CA SER A 227 -32.99 0.74 -23.17
C SER A 227 -33.16 2.18 -23.66
N LEU A 228 -33.97 2.36 -24.70
CA LEU A 228 -34.32 3.66 -25.28
C LEU A 228 -35.70 4.17 -24.78
N ASP A 229 -36.52 3.27 -24.24
CA ASP A 229 -37.92 3.50 -23.85
C ASP A 229 -38.14 3.49 -22.33
N GLY A 230 -37.05 3.40 -21.54
CA GLY A 230 -37.12 3.40 -20.08
C GLY A 230 -37.47 2.03 -19.46
N ARG A 231 -37.50 0.95 -20.25
CA ARG A 231 -37.64 -0.42 -19.71
C ARG A 231 -36.47 -0.77 -18.78
N GLU A 232 -36.81 -1.29 -17.60
CA GLU A 232 -35.83 -1.80 -16.65
C GLU A 232 -35.30 -3.19 -17.07
N PRO A 233 -34.00 -3.50 -16.86
CA PRO A 233 -32.98 -2.57 -16.38
C PRO A 233 -32.56 -1.56 -17.46
N LYS A 234 -32.30 -0.31 -17.08
CA LYS A 234 -31.79 0.75 -18.00
C LYS A 234 -30.58 0.27 -18.82
N TYR A 235 -29.65 -0.44 -18.17
CA TYR A 235 -28.53 -1.13 -18.81
C TYR A 235 -28.58 -2.64 -18.52
N LEU A 236 -28.44 -3.43 -19.58
CA LEU A 236 -28.40 -4.89 -19.50
C LEU A 236 -27.07 -5.38 -20.07
N ASN A 237 -26.27 -6.08 -19.28
CA ASN A 237 -25.06 -6.73 -19.80
C ASN A 237 -25.35 -8.20 -20.14
N SER A 238 -24.56 -8.75 -21.06
CA SER A 238 -24.47 -10.20 -21.27
C SER A 238 -24.25 -10.93 -19.92
N PRO A 239 -24.80 -12.15 -19.77
CA PRO A 239 -24.48 -13.01 -18.63
C PRO A 239 -23.01 -13.47 -18.72
N GLU A 240 -22.48 -14.03 -17.64
CA GLU A 240 -21.16 -14.67 -17.67
C GLU A 240 -21.15 -15.82 -18.69
N THR A 241 -20.10 -15.93 -19.51
CA THR A 241 -19.93 -17.00 -20.51
C THR A 241 -18.48 -17.51 -20.51
N ALA A 242 -18.18 -18.55 -21.29
CA ALA A 242 -16.83 -19.08 -21.41
C ALA A 242 -15.81 -18.10 -22.03
N VAL A 243 -16.27 -17.01 -22.65
CA VAL A 243 -15.43 -15.94 -23.23
C VAL A 243 -15.63 -14.58 -22.56
N PHE A 244 -16.60 -14.46 -21.65
CA PHE A 244 -16.94 -13.20 -21.00
C PHE A 244 -17.11 -13.35 -19.50
N GLU A 245 -16.16 -12.76 -18.76
CA GLU A 245 -16.24 -12.64 -17.32
C GLU A 245 -16.19 -11.16 -16.91
N LYS A 246 -17.26 -10.63 -16.31
CA LYS A 246 -17.36 -9.18 -16.03
C LYS A 246 -16.23 -8.67 -15.17
N GLY A 247 -15.85 -9.45 -14.15
CA GLY A 247 -14.75 -9.11 -13.25
C GLY A 247 -13.36 -9.19 -13.89
N LYS A 248 -13.23 -9.59 -15.16
CA LYS A 248 -11.95 -9.64 -15.89
C LYS A 248 -11.90 -8.66 -17.05
N ILE A 249 -13.03 -8.28 -17.62
CA ILE A 249 -13.05 -7.40 -18.80
C ILE A 249 -13.22 -5.94 -18.39
N LEU A 250 -12.47 -5.05 -19.03
CA LEU A 250 -12.64 -3.60 -18.96
C LEU A 250 -13.08 -3.12 -20.34
N PHE A 251 -14.16 -2.36 -20.39
CA PHE A 251 -14.62 -1.76 -21.63
C PHE A 251 -13.60 -0.74 -22.14
N GLY A 252 -13.30 -0.79 -23.44
CA GLY A 252 -12.35 0.11 -24.10
C GLY A 252 -10.87 -0.25 -23.92
N LEU A 253 -10.52 -1.28 -23.12
CA LEU A 253 -9.13 -1.63 -22.84
C LEU A 253 -8.34 -2.04 -24.10
N ASP A 254 -9.00 -2.68 -25.07
CA ASP A 254 -8.43 -3.03 -26.37
C ASP A 254 -7.87 -1.82 -27.12
N MET A 255 -8.57 -0.68 -27.03
CA MET A 255 -8.16 0.57 -27.65
C MET A 255 -7.28 1.41 -26.72
N ALA A 256 -7.48 1.30 -25.41
CA ALA A 256 -6.82 2.13 -24.41
C ALA A 256 -5.46 1.59 -23.96
N ALA A 257 -5.14 0.30 -24.13
CA ALA A 257 -3.88 -0.28 -23.63
C ALA A 257 -2.63 0.45 -24.14
N GLY A 258 -2.56 0.74 -25.44
CA GLY A 258 -1.46 1.52 -26.04
C GLY A 258 -1.42 2.98 -25.53
N PRO A 259 -2.54 3.73 -25.60
CA PRO A 259 -2.64 5.06 -25.01
C PRO A 259 -2.30 5.14 -23.51
N ILE A 260 -2.69 4.15 -22.70
CA ILE A 260 -2.36 4.06 -21.28
C ILE A 260 -0.85 3.92 -21.11
N HIS A 261 -0.21 3.05 -21.88
CA HIS A 261 1.25 2.88 -21.85
C HIS A 261 1.97 4.17 -22.23
N LYS A 262 1.51 4.83 -23.30
CA LYS A 262 2.10 6.08 -23.79
C LYS A 262 1.95 7.23 -22.78
N ALA A 263 0.77 7.39 -22.19
CA ALA A 263 0.49 8.43 -21.21
C ALA A 263 0.98 8.07 -19.80
N ASP A 264 1.40 6.81 -19.60
CA ASP A 264 1.68 6.18 -18.31
C ASP A 264 0.59 6.46 -17.25
N LEU A 265 -0.67 6.38 -17.68
CA LEU A 265 -1.84 6.74 -16.88
C LEU A 265 -3.08 6.03 -17.43
N ALA A 266 -3.78 5.30 -16.57
CA ALA A 266 -5.11 4.78 -16.86
C ALA A 266 -6.20 5.63 -16.19
N VAL A 267 -7.23 6.01 -16.95
CA VAL A 267 -8.44 6.67 -16.42
C VAL A 267 -9.57 5.66 -16.35
N VAL A 268 -10.18 5.50 -15.19
CA VAL A 268 -11.29 4.54 -14.98
C VAL A 268 -12.57 5.32 -14.72
N VAL A 269 -13.56 5.14 -15.57
CA VAL A 269 -14.90 5.73 -15.47
C VAL A 269 -15.97 4.65 -15.24
N GLU A 270 -17.20 5.04 -14.92
CA GLU A 270 -18.27 4.09 -14.60
C GLU A 270 -18.95 3.50 -15.83
N GLY A 271 -19.21 4.32 -16.85
CA GLY A 271 -20.09 3.98 -17.95
C GLY A 271 -19.42 3.80 -19.30
N TYR A 272 -20.12 3.09 -20.20
CA TYR A 272 -19.72 2.95 -21.59
C TYR A 272 -19.64 4.29 -22.32
N PHE A 273 -20.61 5.16 -22.07
CA PHE A 273 -20.72 6.44 -22.75
C PHE A 273 -19.61 7.41 -22.34
N ASP A 274 -19.20 7.38 -21.07
CA ASP A 274 -18.07 8.17 -20.57
C ASP A 274 -16.79 7.81 -21.32
N VAL A 275 -16.52 6.51 -21.50
CA VAL A 275 -15.36 6.04 -22.30
C VAL A 275 -15.48 6.53 -23.74
N ILE A 276 -16.65 6.38 -24.38
CA ILE A 276 -16.84 6.79 -25.77
C ILE A 276 -16.64 8.30 -25.94
N ALA A 277 -17.19 9.11 -25.04
CA ALA A 277 -17.07 10.56 -25.03
C ALA A 277 -15.61 11.00 -24.83
N LEU A 278 -14.92 10.43 -23.83
CA LEU A 278 -13.51 10.70 -23.54
C LEU A 278 -12.60 10.32 -24.71
N HIS A 279 -12.79 9.14 -25.32
CA HIS A 279 -12.03 8.74 -26.51
C HIS A 279 -12.26 9.69 -27.69
N SER A 280 -13.49 10.14 -27.87
CA SER A 280 -13.86 11.09 -28.93
C SER A 280 -13.21 12.46 -28.74
N ALA A 281 -12.98 12.88 -27.49
CA ALA A 281 -12.26 14.10 -27.15
C ALA A 281 -10.73 13.93 -27.02
N GLY A 282 -10.19 12.75 -27.36
CA GLY A 282 -8.75 12.49 -27.36
C GLY A 282 -8.18 11.89 -26.08
N VAL A 283 -8.98 11.75 -25.03
CA VAL A 283 -8.62 11.05 -23.78
C VAL A 283 -8.79 9.53 -23.98
N ARG A 284 -7.92 8.97 -24.81
CA ARG A 284 -7.98 7.57 -25.28
C ARG A 284 -7.44 6.54 -24.28
N ASN A 285 -6.92 6.99 -23.14
CA ASN A 285 -6.44 6.16 -22.04
C ASN A 285 -7.52 5.87 -20.99
N SER A 286 -8.80 6.06 -21.34
CA SER A 286 -9.94 5.77 -20.47
C SER A 286 -10.56 4.39 -20.71
N VAL A 287 -11.04 3.78 -19.63
CA VAL A 287 -11.72 2.47 -19.60
C VAL A 287 -12.88 2.47 -18.61
N ALA A 288 -13.80 1.52 -18.71
CA ALA A 288 -14.89 1.36 -17.74
C ALA A 288 -15.05 -0.07 -17.21
N ALA A 289 -15.50 -0.18 -15.97
CA ALA A 289 -15.97 -1.43 -15.39
C ALA A 289 -17.38 -1.78 -15.90
N LEU A 290 -17.71 -3.07 -15.96
CA LEU A 290 -18.93 -3.55 -16.63
C LEU A 290 -20.13 -3.66 -15.66
N GLY A 291 -20.45 -2.56 -14.96
CA GLY A 291 -21.55 -2.51 -13.99
C GLY A 291 -21.27 -3.22 -12.67
N THR A 292 -20.01 -3.39 -12.31
CA THR A 292 -19.54 -3.94 -11.02
C THR A 292 -18.46 -3.05 -10.44
N ALA A 293 -18.16 -3.22 -9.15
CA ALA A 293 -16.95 -2.63 -8.57
C ALA A 293 -15.70 -3.09 -9.36
N LEU A 294 -14.69 -2.22 -9.43
CA LEU A 294 -13.43 -2.49 -10.10
C LEU A 294 -12.70 -3.62 -9.37
N SER A 295 -12.45 -4.74 -10.06
CA SER A 295 -11.86 -5.94 -9.45
C SER A 295 -10.33 -5.87 -9.39
N SER A 296 -9.73 -6.63 -8.45
CA SER A 296 -8.29 -6.85 -8.42
C SER A 296 -7.69 -7.39 -9.74
N TRP A 297 -8.46 -8.13 -10.55
CA TRP A 297 -7.98 -8.63 -11.85
C TRP A 297 -7.90 -7.52 -12.90
N GLN A 298 -8.91 -6.65 -12.92
CA GLN A 298 -8.97 -5.48 -13.79
C GLN A 298 -7.84 -4.50 -13.44
N ILE A 299 -7.62 -4.23 -12.15
CA ILE A 299 -6.50 -3.41 -11.65
C ILE A 299 -5.15 -3.97 -12.12
N LYS A 300 -4.96 -5.30 -12.03
CA LYS A 300 -3.74 -5.95 -12.56
C LYS A 300 -3.57 -5.78 -14.06
N GLN A 301 -4.64 -5.70 -14.85
CA GLN A 301 -4.52 -5.39 -16.27
C GLN A 301 -4.03 -3.95 -16.49
N LEU A 302 -4.61 -3.01 -15.75
CA LEU A 302 -4.21 -1.59 -15.83
C LEU A 302 -2.76 -1.39 -15.40
N CYS A 303 -2.34 -2.05 -14.32
CA CYS A 303 -0.94 -2.03 -13.85
C CYS A 303 0.05 -2.68 -14.83
N ARG A 304 -0.41 -3.55 -15.75
CA ARG A 304 0.44 -4.06 -16.84
C ARG A 304 0.52 -3.06 -17.99
N ALA A 305 -0.55 -2.31 -18.23
CA ALA A 305 -0.60 -1.31 -19.28
C ALA A 305 0.15 -0.01 -18.93
N SER A 306 0.38 0.30 -17.65
CA SER A 306 1.13 1.49 -17.18
C SER A 306 2.41 1.09 -16.46
N THR A 307 3.54 1.71 -16.85
CA THR A 307 4.87 1.49 -16.27
C THR A 307 4.94 1.94 -14.82
N SER A 308 4.47 3.15 -14.51
CA SER A 308 4.40 3.68 -13.15
C SER A 308 3.18 3.18 -12.37
N LYS A 309 2.32 2.37 -13.02
CA LYS A 309 1.09 1.82 -12.45
C LYS A 309 0.17 2.91 -11.89
N ARG A 310 0.05 4.01 -12.64
CA ARG A 310 -0.78 5.16 -12.27
C ARG A 310 -2.20 4.97 -12.76
N ILE A 311 -3.16 5.07 -11.83
CA ILE A 311 -4.58 4.89 -12.08
C ILE A 311 -5.34 6.08 -11.49
N VAL A 312 -6.16 6.75 -12.31
CA VAL A 312 -7.09 7.79 -11.87
C VAL A 312 -8.52 7.26 -11.97
N LEU A 313 -9.26 7.32 -10.87
CA LEU A 313 -10.70 7.05 -10.84
C LEU A 313 -11.44 8.35 -11.14
N ASN A 314 -12.30 8.36 -12.16
CA ASN A 314 -13.15 9.49 -12.52
C ASN A 314 -14.61 9.00 -12.63
N PHE A 315 -15.23 8.84 -11.46
CA PHE A 315 -16.58 8.36 -11.28
C PHE A 315 -17.56 9.51 -11.08
N ASP A 316 -18.86 9.20 -11.15
CA ASP A 316 -19.92 10.21 -11.16
C ASP A 316 -19.86 11.08 -9.89
N GLY A 317 -20.13 12.37 -10.03
CA GLY A 317 -20.11 13.36 -8.93
C GLY A 317 -21.29 13.23 -7.96
N ASP A 318 -21.85 12.03 -7.79
CA ASP A 318 -22.99 11.78 -6.92
C ASP A 318 -22.64 10.80 -5.77
N ARG A 319 -23.62 10.52 -4.90
CA ARG A 319 -23.41 9.59 -3.79
C ARG A 319 -23.15 8.15 -4.24
N ALA A 320 -23.62 7.75 -5.42
CA ALA A 320 -23.36 6.43 -5.97
C ALA A 320 -21.91 6.32 -6.46
N GLY A 321 -21.41 7.32 -7.18
CA GLY A 321 -20.03 7.37 -7.65
C GLY A 321 -19.02 7.52 -6.52
N ALA A 322 -19.34 8.27 -5.45
CA ALA A 322 -18.53 8.29 -4.23
C ALA A 322 -18.40 6.89 -3.59
N ARG A 323 -19.52 6.14 -3.49
CA ARG A 323 -19.49 4.75 -2.99
C ARG A 323 -18.73 3.81 -3.93
N ALA A 324 -18.85 3.99 -5.25
CA ALA A 324 -18.10 3.21 -6.22
C ALA A 324 -16.59 3.46 -6.08
N THR A 325 -16.20 4.72 -5.88
CA THR A 325 -14.81 5.14 -5.65
C THR A 325 -14.26 4.49 -4.39
N GLN A 326 -15.01 4.53 -3.28
CA GLN A 326 -14.61 3.91 -2.02
C GLN A 326 -14.43 2.39 -2.14
N ARG A 327 -15.32 1.70 -2.87
CA ARG A 327 -15.18 0.27 -3.15
C ARG A 327 -13.95 -0.04 -4.00
N ALA A 328 -13.68 0.77 -5.03
CA ALA A 328 -12.49 0.62 -5.84
C ALA A 328 -11.22 0.83 -5.01
N ILE A 329 -11.18 1.85 -4.14
CA ILE A 329 -10.08 2.09 -3.19
C ILE A 329 -9.84 0.85 -2.33
N GLN A 330 -10.88 0.25 -1.74
CA GLN A 330 -10.74 -0.94 -0.88
C GLN A 330 -10.07 -2.13 -1.58
N GLU A 331 -10.33 -2.35 -2.87
CA GLU A 331 -9.73 -3.44 -3.65
C GLU A 331 -8.22 -3.23 -3.93
N VAL A 332 -7.75 -1.99 -3.96
CA VAL A 332 -6.36 -1.62 -4.28
C VAL A 332 -5.59 -1.09 -3.06
N GLU A 333 -6.26 -0.82 -1.95
CA GLU A 333 -5.74 -0.11 -0.77
C GLU A 333 -4.37 -0.65 -0.34
N GLN A 334 -4.24 -1.96 -0.17
CA GLN A 334 -2.98 -2.59 0.23
C GLN A 334 -1.84 -2.38 -0.79
N LEU A 335 -2.14 -2.44 -2.08
CA LEU A 335 -1.15 -2.20 -3.14
C LEU A 335 -0.74 -0.73 -3.19
N ALA A 336 -1.69 0.17 -2.99
CA ALA A 336 -1.44 1.61 -2.95
C ALA A 336 -0.61 2.01 -1.72
N LEU A 337 -0.94 1.47 -0.54
CA LEU A 337 -0.19 1.70 0.71
C LEU A 337 1.25 1.21 0.64
N GLN A 338 1.52 0.14 -0.11
CA GLN A 338 2.86 -0.41 -0.36
C GLN A 338 3.62 0.33 -1.47
N GLY A 339 3.04 1.38 -2.06
CA GLY A 339 3.64 2.12 -3.17
C GLY A 339 3.72 1.33 -4.48
N GLN A 340 2.97 0.24 -4.61
CA GLN A 340 2.96 -0.58 -5.83
C GLN A 340 2.01 -0.04 -6.90
N VAL A 341 1.03 0.78 -6.52
CA VAL A 341 0.04 1.40 -7.42
C VAL A 341 -0.12 2.85 -7.01
N GLU A 342 0.03 3.77 -7.96
CA GLU A 342 -0.25 5.19 -7.72
C GLU A 342 -1.73 5.47 -8.03
N LEU A 343 -2.58 5.38 -7.00
CA LEU A 343 -4.02 5.62 -7.14
C LEU A 343 -4.37 7.09 -6.86
N ARG A 344 -5.12 7.69 -7.79
CA ARG A 344 -5.63 9.05 -7.72
C ARG A 344 -7.13 9.06 -7.98
N VAL A 345 -7.80 10.13 -7.54
CA VAL A 345 -9.23 10.33 -7.79
C VAL A 345 -9.41 11.69 -8.43
N PHE A 346 -10.11 11.74 -9.55
CA PHE A 346 -10.59 12.96 -10.18
C PHE A 346 -12.05 13.18 -9.72
N PRO A 347 -12.28 14.03 -8.70
CA PRO A 347 -13.61 14.38 -8.26
C PRO A 347 -14.31 15.27 -9.30
N LEU A 348 -15.54 14.91 -9.67
CA LEU A 348 -16.41 15.71 -10.50
C LEU A 348 -17.29 16.65 -9.66
N PRO A 349 -17.75 17.77 -10.22
CA PRO A 349 -18.79 18.60 -9.59
C PRO A 349 -20.05 17.79 -9.30
N PRO A 350 -20.84 18.18 -8.27
CA PRO A 350 -22.04 17.46 -7.89
C PRO A 350 -23.01 17.22 -9.05
N GLY A 351 -23.40 15.97 -9.27
CA GLY A 351 -24.38 15.58 -10.28
C GLY A 351 -23.88 15.60 -11.74
N GLN A 352 -22.57 15.74 -11.97
CA GLN A 352 -21.97 15.59 -13.31
C GLN A 352 -21.33 14.20 -13.46
N ASP A 353 -21.44 13.64 -14.67
CA ASP A 353 -20.63 12.50 -15.12
C ASP A 353 -19.44 13.00 -16.00
N PRO A 354 -18.48 12.13 -16.36
CA PRO A 354 -17.33 12.54 -17.19
C PRO A 354 -17.73 13.11 -18.55
N ASP A 355 -18.82 12.62 -19.14
CA ASP A 355 -19.37 13.12 -20.42
C ASP A 355 -19.89 14.56 -20.26
N ASP A 356 -20.72 14.81 -19.26
CA ASP A 356 -21.27 16.13 -18.92
C ASP A 356 -20.16 17.15 -18.61
N TYR A 357 -19.17 16.76 -17.81
CA TYR A 357 -18.05 17.65 -17.47
C TYR A 357 -17.24 18.03 -18.72
N LEU A 358 -16.97 17.06 -19.58
CA LEU A 358 -16.23 17.24 -20.82
C LEU A 358 -16.98 18.14 -21.80
N GLN A 359 -18.31 18.00 -21.91
CA GLN A 359 -19.13 18.87 -22.75
C GLN A 359 -19.14 20.33 -22.26
N GLN A 360 -19.13 20.55 -20.94
CA GLN A 360 -19.16 21.88 -20.35
C GLN A 360 -17.81 22.60 -20.36
N HIS A 361 -16.71 21.89 -20.11
CA HIS A 361 -15.39 22.49 -19.88
C HIS A 361 -14.39 22.24 -21.01
N GLY A 362 -14.64 21.26 -21.88
CA GLY A 362 -13.75 20.88 -22.98
C GLY A 362 -12.58 19.96 -22.58
N SER A 363 -11.87 19.45 -23.58
CA SER A 363 -10.78 18.48 -23.42
C SER A 363 -9.57 19.03 -22.67
N ASP A 364 -9.23 20.30 -22.89
CA ASP A 364 -8.02 20.91 -22.31
C ASP A 364 -8.18 21.10 -20.80
N ALA A 365 -9.35 21.58 -20.36
CA ALA A 365 -9.68 21.72 -18.95
C ALA A 365 -9.76 20.35 -18.27
N TYR A 366 -10.34 19.34 -18.94
CA TYR A 366 -10.33 17.96 -18.45
C TYR A 366 -8.91 17.44 -18.24
N GLY A 367 -8.01 17.66 -19.22
CA GLY A 367 -6.61 17.26 -19.12
C GLY A 367 -5.86 17.93 -17.98
N GLN A 368 -6.10 19.22 -17.73
CA GLN A 368 -5.52 19.96 -16.61
C GLN A 368 -6.01 19.41 -15.25
N HIS A 369 -7.31 19.19 -15.11
CA HIS A 369 -7.88 18.59 -13.89
C HIS A 369 -7.40 17.16 -13.67
N LEU A 370 -7.28 16.37 -14.74
CA LEU A 370 -6.76 15.01 -14.68
C LEU A 370 -5.30 14.99 -14.19
N ALA A 371 -4.47 15.93 -14.66
CA ALA A 371 -3.08 16.07 -14.20
C ALA A 371 -2.99 16.52 -12.73
N ALA A 372 -3.94 17.35 -12.28
CA ALA A 372 -4.04 17.84 -10.91
C ALA A 372 -4.78 16.88 -9.95
N ALA A 373 -5.23 15.72 -10.43
CA ALA A 373 -6.07 14.81 -9.65
C ALA A 373 -5.38 14.41 -8.32
N PRO A 374 -6.02 14.62 -7.16
CA PRO A 374 -5.45 14.30 -5.86
C PRO A 374 -5.19 12.80 -5.67
N LEU A 375 -4.30 12.45 -4.74
CA LEU A 375 -4.16 11.07 -4.30
C LEU A 375 -5.46 10.60 -3.64
N TRP A 376 -5.71 9.29 -3.69
CA TRP A 376 -6.93 8.71 -3.10
C TRP A 376 -7.07 9.03 -1.60
N LEU A 377 -5.96 9.17 -0.86
CA LEU A 377 -5.98 9.58 0.54
C LEU A 377 -6.52 11.00 0.71
N ASP A 378 -6.06 11.95 -0.09
CA ASP A 378 -6.52 13.34 -0.04
C ASP A 378 -8.02 13.42 -0.33
N TRP A 379 -8.47 12.68 -1.34
CA TRP A 379 -9.90 12.58 -1.66
C TRP A 379 -10.70 11.95 -0.50
N GLN A 380 -10.21 10.86 0.09
CA GLN A 380 -10.92 10.19 1.20
C GLN A 380 -10.99 11.07 2.46
N ILE A 381 -9.92 11.82 2.76
CA ILE A 381 -9.94 12.80 3.85
C ILE A 381 -11.04 13.84 3.60
N GLU A 382 -11.13 14.38 2.39
CA GLU A 382 -12.15 15.38 2.07
C GLU A 382 -13.57 14.81 2.16
N GLN A 383 -13.80 13.58 1.68
CA GLN A 383 -15.11 12.92 1.77
C GLN A 383 -15.58 12.69 3.21
N GLU A 384 -14.69 12.24 4.10
CA GLU A 384 -15.03 12.03 5.51
C GLU A 384 -15.35 13.35 6.24
N LEU A 385 -14.78 14.46 5.78
CA LEU A 385 -14.99 15.79 6.36
C LEU A 385 -16.18 16.54 5.75
N GLN A 386 -16.59 16.24 4.52
CA GLN A 386 -17.60 16.99 3.75
C GLN A 386 -18.95 17.14 4.47
N ASP A 387 -19.41 16.08 5.15
CA ASP A 387 -20.70 16.06 5.87
C ASP A 387 -20.52 16.30 7.40
N CYS A 388 -19.34 16.76 7.83
CA CYS A 388 -19.04 17.02 9.24
C CYS A 388 -19.05 18.53 9.55
N ASP A 389 -19.80 18.88 10.59
CA ASP A 389 -19.76 20.23 11.16
C ASP A 389 -18.79 20.18 12.33
N LEU A 390 -17.55 20.62 12.09
CA LEU A 390 -16.46 20.51 13.06
C LEU A 390 -16.66 21.39 14.30
N SER A 391 -17.65 22.30 14.30
CA SER A 391 -18.04 23.07 15.48
C SER A 391 -18.83 22.23 16.49
N ARG A 392 -19.48 21.15 16.03
CA ARG A 392 -20.27 20.26 16.86
C ARG A 392 -19.43 19.11 17.40
N THR A 393 -19.49 18.88 18.70
CA THR A 393 -18.68 17.86 19.39
C THR A 393 -18.90 16.44 18.87
N ASP A 394 -20.14 16.07 18.55
CA ASP A 394 -20.49 14.75 18.01
C ASP A 394 -19.91 14.51 16.61
N HIS A 395 -19.99 15.52 15.75
CA HIS A 395 -19.42 15.48 14.40
C HIS A 395 -17.89 15.50 14.44
N PHE A 396 -17.30 16.34 15.30
CA PHE A 396 -15.85 16.39 15.52
C PHE A 396 -15.31 15.03 15.98
N GLN A 397 -15.93 14.40 16.98
CA GLN A 397 -15.50 13.09 17.48
C GLN A 397 -15.60 12.00 16.41
N ARG A 398 -16.64 12.04 15.55
CA ARG A 398 -16.78 11.11 14.41
C ARG A 398 -15.68 11.33 13.37
N ALA A 399 -15.47 12.56 12.93
CA ALA A 399 -14.42 12.92 11.98
C ALA A 399 -13.04 12.50 12.49
N MET A 400 -12.76 12.80 13.75
CA MET A 400 -11.53 12.39 14.43
C MET A 400 -11.36 10.87 14.36
N ARG A 401 -12.36 10.09 14.79
CA ARG A 401 -12.29 8.62 14.74
C ARG A 401 -11.99 8.08 13.33
N SER A 402 -12.69 8.57 12.30
CA SER A 402 -12.44 8.19 10.89
C SER A 402 -10.99 8.50 10.47
N MET A 403 -10.47 9.66 10.87
CA MET A 403 -9.09 10.05 10.54
C MET A 403 -8.03 9.18 11.24
N VAL A 404 -8.25 8.80 12.51
CA VAL A 404 -7.33 7.85 13.19
C VAL A 404 -7.30 6.53 12.44
N GLU A 405 -8.46 6.00 12.05
CA GLU A 405 -8.57 4.73 11.33
C GLU A 405 -7.87 4.79 9.97
N LEU A 406 -8.08 5.87 9.21
CA LEU A 406 -7.44 6.07 7.91
C LEU A 406 -5.91 6.20 8.04
N LEU A 407 -5.44 7.08 8.94
CA LEU A 407 -4.01 7.34 9.14
C LEU A 407 -3.30 6.16 9.82
N GLY A 408 -4.03 5.33 10.58
CA GLY A 408 -3.55 4.09 11.19
C GLY A 408 -3.10 3.04 10.18
N LYS A 409 -3.68 3.06 8.98
CA LYS A 409 -3.29 2.16 7.88
C LYS A 409 -1.97 2.53 7.24
N LEU A 410 -1.51 3.79 7.38
CA LEU A 410 -0.26 4.26 6.79
C LEU A 410 0.96 3.75 7.58
N PRO A 411 2.04 3.32 6.89
CA PRO A 411 3.29 2.98 7.55
C PRO A 411 3.92 4.21 8.22
N PRO A 412 4.74 4.05 9.28
CA PRO A 412 5.38 5.13 10.02
C PRO A 412 6.48 5.83 9.20
N THR A 413 6.06 6.59 8.19
CA THR A 413 6.90 7.31 7.22
C THR A 413 6.67 8.81 7.32
N ALA A 414 7.53 9.60 6.67
CA ALA A 414 7.34 11.05 6.55
C ALA A 414 6.00 11.42 5.89
N VAL A 415 5.49 10.57 5.00
CA VAL A 415 4.17 10.74 4.35
C VAL A 415 3.05 10.69 5.38
N ARG A 416 3.09 9.75 6.33
CA ARG A 416 2.10 9.69 7.42
C ARG A 416 2.14 10.92 8.30
N SER A 417 3.34 11.39 8.66
CA SER A 417 3.50 12.61 9.46
C SER A 417 2.94 13.84 8.74
N ARG A 418 3.15 13.94 7.41
CA ARG A 418 2.58 15.01 6.59
C ARG A 418 1.05 14.96 6.58
N TYR A 419 0.45 13.79 6.39
CA TYR A 419 -1.01 13.64 6.41
C TYR A 419 -1.60 13.92 7.81
N MET A 420 -0.93 13.52 8.88
CA MET A 420 -1.34 13.87 10.25
C MET A 420 -1.40 15.39 10.43
N HIS A 421 -0.36 16.10 10.00
CA HIS A 421 -0.32 17.56 10.05
C HIS A 421 -1.46 18.19 9.24
N GLN A 422 -1.64 17.78 7.98
CA GLN A 422 -2.71 18.27 7.11
C GLN A 422 -4.11 18.03 7.70
N VAL A 423 -4.36 16.84 8.26
CA VAL A 423 -5.64 16.53 8.91
C VAL A 423 -5.84 17.39 10.16
N ALA A 424 -4.80 17.59 10.97
CA ALA A 424 -4.88 18.42 12.16
C ALA A 424 -5.22 19.88 11.82
N GLU A 425 -4.60 20.44 10.78
CA GLU A 425 -4.94 21.78 10.28
C GLU A 425 -6.39 21.89 9.82
N ARG A 426 -6.91 20.87 9.12
CA ARG A 426 -8.30 20.83 8.65
C ARG A 426 -9.28 20.73 9.82
N LEU A 427 -9.02 19.85 10.79
CA LEU A 427 -9.85 19.68 11.99
C LEU A 427 -9.85 20.93 12.88
N ALA A 428 -8.74 21.67 12.92
CA ALA A 428 -8.62 22.89 13.71
C ALA A 428 -9.33 24.11 13.10
N GLY A 429 -9.83 24.02 11.86
CA GLY A 429 -10.53 25.13 11.18
C GLY A 429 -9.69 26.41 11.07
N GLY A 430 -8.37 26.28 10.94
CA GLY A 430 -7.43 27.41 10.85
C GLY A 430 -6.88 27.93 12.18
N GLN A 431 -7.26 27.33 13.32
CA GLN A 431 -6.69 27.69 14.63
C GLN A 431 -5.32 27.02 14.85
N ALA A 432 -4.23 27.74 14.62
CA ALA A 432 -2.87 27.19 14.64
C ALA A 432 -2.48 26.45 15.94
N ARG A 433 -2.89 26.95 17.12
CA ARG A 433 -2.60 26.30 18.41
C ARG A 433 -3.34 24.97 18.55
N LEU A 434 -4.63 24.95 18.21
CA LEU A 434 -5.45 23.74 18.21
C LEU A 434 -4.92 22.72 17.20
N ALA A 435 -4.42 23.15 16.04
CA ALA A 435 -3.82 22.24 15.06
C ALA A 435 -2.59 21.50 15.63
N LEU A 436 -1.74 22.16 16.42
CA LEU A 436 -0.61 21.51 17.08
C LEU A 436 -1.06 20.48 18.13
N ASP A 437 -2.08 20.83 18.93
CA ASP A 437 -2.64 19.93 19.94
C ASP A 437 -3.30 18.70 19.30
N LEU A 438 -4.06 18.91 18.22
CA LEU A 438 -4.71 17.84 17.47
C LEU A 438 -3.71 16.97 16.71
N GLU A 439 -2.61 17.54 16.20
CA GLU A 439 -1.56 16.74 15.57
C GLU A 439 -0.90 15.80 16.59
N GLU A 440 -0.63 16.28 17.80
CA GLU A 440 -0.08 15.46 18.88
C GLU A 440 -1.09 14.39 19.34
N ASP A 441 -2.37 14.73 19.46
CA ASP A 441 -3.44 13.78 19.77
C ASP A 441 -3.58 12.69 18.68
N LEU A 442 -3.59 13.09 17.40
CA LEU A 442 -3.54 12.19 16.24
C LEU A 442 -2.33 11.24 16.31
N ARG A 443 -1.14 11.77 16.61
CA ARG A 443 0.08 10.96 16.75
C ARG A 443 -0.05 9.94 17.88
N GLN A 444 -0.71 10.28 18.99
CA GLN A 444 -0.93 9.38 20.11
C GLN A 444 -1.98 8.30 19.78
N GLN A 445 -3.12 8.69 19.20
CA GLN A 445 -4.21 7.77 18.87
C GLN A 445 -3.86 6.81 17.73
N VAL A 446 -3.17 7.29 16.69
CA VAL A 446 -2.70 6.44 15.58
C VAL A 446 -1.64 5.43 16.04
N ARG A 447 -0.82 5.77 17.06
CA ARG A 447 0.07 4.79 17.72
C ARG A 447 -0.72 3.75 18.53
N GLY A 448 -1.91 4.10 19.00
CA GLY A 448 -2.80 3.25 19.80
C GLY A 448 -3.63 2.24 19.00
N GLN A 449 -3.95 2.52 17.73
CA GLN A 449 -4.54 1.54 16.81
C GLN A 449 -3.49 0.53 16.36
N ARG A 450 -3.23 -0.46 17.23
CA ARG A 450 -2.51 -1.68 16.87
C ARG A 450 -3.27 -2.42 15.78
N TRP A 451 -2.59 -2.70 14.68
CA TRP A 451 -2.89 -3.79 13.73
C TRP A 451 -3.57 -4.94 14.47
N HIS A 452 -4.79 -5.31 14.06
CA HIS A 452 -5.53 -6.43 14.63
C HIS A 452 -4.86 -7.77 14.28
N GLY A 453 -3.78 -8.07 15.00
CA GLY A 453 -3.17 -9.38 15.14
C GLY A 453 -3.01 -9.60 16.64
N ARG A 454 -3.97 -10.32 17.24
CA ARG A 454 -3.91 -10.72 18.66
C ARG A 454 -2.65 -11.55 18.91
N SER A 455 -1.77 -11.06 19.79
CA SER A 455 -1.12 -11.88 20.82
C SER A 455 -0.55 -10.99 21.93
N SER A 456 -0.48 -11.59 23.11
CA SER A 456 -0.32 -10.98 24.42
C SER A 456 1.07 -10.36 24.67
N ARG A 457 1.10 -9.35 25.55
CA ARG A 457 2.26 -8.90 26.34
C ARG A 457 3.60 -8.76 25.58
N HIS A 458 3.70 -7.88 24.58
CA HIS A 458 5.01 -7.52 24.03
C HIS A 458 5.13 -6.01 23.80
N ALA A 459 6.28 -5.47 24.21
CA ALA A 459 6.77 -4.15 23.84
C ALA A 459 6.80 -4.01 22.30
N PRO A 460 6.69 -2.79 21.75
CA PRO A 460 6.65 -2.60 20.30
C PRO A 460 7.86 -3.28 19.60
N PRO A 461 7.70 -3.82 18.36
CA PRO A 461 8.73 -4.62 17.67
C PRO A 461 10.11 -3.95 17.57
N GLY A 462 10.15 -2.61 17.55
CA GLY A 462 11.40 -1.84 17.54
C GLY A 462 12.09 -1.69 18.90
N GLU A 463 11.35 -1.67 20.02
CA GLU A 463 11.95 -1.56 21.37
C GLU A 463 12.53 -2.90 21.84
N ALA A 464 11.84 -4.01 21.54
CA ALA A 464 12.35 -5.36 21.81
C ALA A 464 13.60 -5.66 20.97
N SER A 465 13.61 -5.26 19.70
CA SER A 465 14.78 -5.38 18.81
C SER A 465 15.94 -4.50 19.27
N ALA A 466 15.73 -3.21 19.55
CA ALA A 466 16.82 -2.32 20.00
C ALA A 466 17.40 -2.73 21.37
N ARG A 467 16.57 -3.25 22.28
CA ARG A 467 17.03 -3.79 23.55
C ARG A 467 17.85 -5.06 23.35
N ALA A 468 17.35 -6.00 22.55
CA ALA A 468 18.07 -7.21 22.22
C ALA A 468 19.42 -6.90 21.56
N THR A 469 19.48 -5.89 20.68
CA THR A 469 20.75 -5.44 20.08
C THR A 469 21.71 -4.86 21.13
N ALA A 470 21.24 -4.02 22.05
CA ALA A 470 22.10 -3.44 23.08
C ALA A 470 22.60 -4.48 24.10
N GLU A 471 21.71 -5.36 24.57
CA GLU A 471 22.07 -6.48 25.46
C GLU A 471 23.05 -7.45 24.76
N GLY A 472 22.75 -7.84 23.51
CA GLY A 472 23.61 -8.69 22.70
C GLY A 472 24.98 -8.05 22.45
N ARG A 473 25.03 -6.73 22.24
CA ARG A 473 26.30 -6.01 22.06
C ARG A 473 27.19 -6.04 23.29
N ILE A 474 26.60 -5.89 24.48
CA ILE A 474 27.33 -6.00 25.74
C ILE A 474 27.90 -7.41 25.90
N LEU A 475 27.12 -8.45 25.57
CA LEU A 475 27.58 -9.84 25.60
C LEU A 475 28.70 -10.10 24.57
N GLN A 476 28.59 -9.55 23.36
CA GLN A 476 29.65 -9.65 22.34
C GLN A 476 30.95 -9.01 22.81
N LEU A 477 30.89 -7.78 23.34
CA LEU A 477 32.06 -7.10 23.91
C LEU A 477 32.67 -7.92 25.06
N TYR A 478 31.84 -8.54 25.89
CA TYR A 478 32.31 -9.35 27.02
C TYR A 478 33.05 -10.63 26.57
N LEU A 479 32.51 -11.31 25.55
CA LEU A 479 33.06 -12.56 25.04
C LEU A 479 34.29 -12.33 24.17
N LEU A 480 34.24 -11.33 23.28
CA LEU A 480 35.24 -11.12 22.21
C LEU A 480 36.32 -10.10 22.58
N CYS A 481 36.15 -9.30 23.64
CA CYS A 481 37.15 -8.32 24.08
C CYS A 481 37.58 -8.57 25.55
N PRO A 482 38.41 -9.60 25.83
CA PRO A 482 38.74 -10.01 27.19
C PRO A 482 39.32 -8.91 28.08
N SER A 483 40.14 -8.01 27.51
CA SER A 483 40.75 -6.87 28.21
C SER A 483 39.75 -5.86 28.78
N TYR A 484 38.49 -5.88 28.33
CA TYR A 484 37.44 -4.94 28.76
C TYR A 484 36.42 -5.53 29.74
N ARG A 485 36.49 -6.82 30.08
CA ARG A 485 35.51 -7.51 30.94
C ARG A 485 35.30 -6.83 32.29
N LEU A 486 36.37 -6.39 32.95
CA LEU A 486 36.29 -5.67 34.22
C LEU A 486 35.58 -4.32 34.07
N VAL A 487 35.86 -3.59 33.00
CA VAL A 487 35.20 -2.31 32.70
C VAL A 487 33.71 -2.52 32.45
N ILE A 488 33.35 -3.58 31.71
CA ILE A 488 31.95 -3.93 31.43
C ILE A 488 31.20 -4.27 32.74
N ARG A 489 31.75 -5.14 33.60
CA ARG A 489 31.14 -5.46 34.91
C ARG A 489 30.91 -4.20 35.76
N ARG A 490 31.88 -3.29 35.78
CA ARG A 490 31.76 -2.02 36.51
C ARG A 490 30.63 -1.15 35.96
N VAL A 491 30.57 -0.95 34.64
CA VAL A 491 29.52 -0.14 34.00
C VAL A 491 28.14 -0.73 34.24
N LEU A 492 27.99 -2.06 34.13
CA LEU A 492 26.72 -2.73 34.39
C LEU A 492 26.28 -2.56 35.85
N ARG A 493 27.17 -2.69 36.83
CA ARG A 493 26.83 -2.49 38.25
C ARG A 493 26.47 -1.05 38.57
N GLN A 494 27.28 -0.09 38.12
CA GLN A 494 27.04 1.33 38.40
C GLN A 494 25.69 1.82 37.84
N ARG A 495 25.22 1.23 36.74
CA ARG A 495 23.94 1.56 36.10
C ARG A 495 22.81 0.58 36.42
N ASP A 496 23.06 -0.38 37.31
CA ASP A 496 22.11 -1.44 37.68
C ASP A 496 21.61 -2.29 36.49
N LEU A 497 22.46 -2.52 35.47
CA LEU A 497 22.13 -3.19 34.21
C LEU A 497 22.49 -4.69 34.17
N GLU A 498 22.80 -5.33 35.30
CA GLU A 498 23.11 -6.76 35.35
C GLU A 498 21.86 -7.65 35.10
N ASP A 499 20.66 -7.09 35.27
CA ASP A 499 19.39 -7.76 34.99
C ASP A 499 18.99 -7.65 33.50
N PHE A 500 19.49 -8.59 32.69
CA PHE A 500 19.12 -8.72 31.29
C PHE A 500 17.64 -9.08 31.12
N ALA A 501 16.94 -8.37 30.23
CA ALA A 501 15.50 -8.56 30.02
C ALA A 501 15.21 -9.72 29.06
N ILE A 502 16.07 -9.95 28.06
CA ILE A 502 15.91 -11.08 27.13
C ILE A 502 16.28 -12.38 27.85
N ALA A 503 15.36 -13.35 27.85
CA ALA A 503 15.49 -14.58 28.62
C ALA A 503 16.80 -15.34 28.32
N ALA A 504 17.18 -15.40 27.05
CA ALA A 504 18.39 -16.10 26.65
C ALA A 504 19.68 -15.33 26.97
N HIS A 505 19.69 -13.99 26.84
CA HIS A 505 20.82 -13.17 27.31
C HIS A 505 21.02 -13.28 28.82
N ARG A 506 19.93 -13.31 29.59
CA ARG A 506 19.98 -13.52 31.05
C ARG A 506 20.57 -14.87 31.41
N ARG A 507 20.16 -15.93 30.72
CA ARG A 507 20.71 -17.29 30.92
C ARG A 507 22.20 -17.34 30.56
N LEU A 508 22.60 -16.74 29.44
CA LEU A 508 24.00 -16.64 29.04
C LEU A 508 24.83 -15.84 30.05
N TRP A 509 24.33 -14.72 30.55
CA TRP A 509 25.02 -13.92 31.57
C TRP A 509 25.17 -14.66 32.90
N ALA A 510 24.15 -15.43 33.31
CA ALA A 510 24.23 -16.31 34.46
C ALA A 510 25.29 -17.41 34.26
N ALA A 511 25.31 -18.07 33.10
CA ALA A 511 26.31 -19.08 32.77
C ALA A 511 27.75 -18.51 32.77
N ILE A 512 27.96 -17.33 32.17
CA ILE A 512 29.24 -16.60 32.23
C ILE A 512 29.67 -16.38 33.68
N THR A 513 28.76 -15.90 34.52
CA THR A 513 29.05 -15.63 35.93
C THR A 513 29.40 -16.91 36.67
N THR A 514 28.70 -18.02 36.42
CA THR A 514 28.99 -19.32 37.04
C THR A 514 30.35 -19.88 36.60
N VAL A 515 30.67 -19.82 35.30
CA VAL A 515 31.97 -20.25 34.77
C VAL A 515 33.11 -19.44 35.38
N GLU A 516 32.96 -18.12 35.47
CA GLU A 516 33.94 -17.27 36.13
C GLU A 516 34.14 -17.67 37.60
N HIS A 517 33.05 -17.92 38.34
CA HIS A 517 33.13 -18.40 39.73
C HIS A 517 33.79 -19.77 39.90
N GLN A 518 33.62 -20.68 38.93
CA GLN A 518 34.19 -22.03 38.98
C GLN A 518 35.69 -22.04 38.69
N HIS A 519 36.15 -21.15 37.81
CA HIS A 519 37.53 -21.11 37.34
C HIS A 519 38.41 -20.04 38.02
N LEU A 520 37.79 -19.10 38.75
CA LEU A 520 38.47 -18.08 39.56
C LEU A 520 38.20 -18.36 41.05
N ALA A 521 39.19 -18.87 41.79
CA ALA A 521 39.06 -19.25 43.20
C ALA A 521 39.01 -18.04 44.18
N PRO A 522 38.54 -18.29 45.43
CA PRO A 522 37.20 -17.91 45.89
C PRO A 522 37.01 -16.38 45.95
N MET A 523 35.94 -15.91 45.30
CA MET A 523 35.43 -14.55 45.42
C MET A 523 34.82 -14.32 46.82
N ASP A 524 35.63 -13.90 47.79
CA ASP A 524 35.14 -13.38 49.07
C ASP A 524 34.27 -12.12 48.84
N GLU A 525 33.42 -11.78 49.82
CA GLU A 525 32.63 -10.52 49.86
C GLU A 525 33.43 -9.25 49.53
N GLN A 526 34.77 -9.31 49.61
CA GLN A 526 35.71 -8.27 49.19
C GLN A 526 35.67 -7.97 47.67
N TRP A 527 35.42 -8.94 46.79
CA TRP A 527 35.32 -8.72 45.33
C TRP A 527 34.16 -7.78 44.97
N SER A 528 33.01 -7.98 45.62
CA SER A 528 31.81 -7.15 45.43
C SER A 528 32.01 -5.71 45.93
N ARG A 529 32.87 -5.51 46.95
CA ARG A 529 33.19 -4.18 47.52
C ARG A 529 34.34 -3.47 46.78
N GLN A 530 35.37 -4.18 46.31
CA GLN A 530 36.56 -3.59 45.68
C GLN A 530 36.34 -3.15 44.23
N VAL A 531 35.56 -3.89 43.43
CA VAL A 531 35.19 -3.45 42.06
C VAL A 531 34.31 -2.18 42.07
N SER A 532 33.69 -1.88 43.22
CA SER A 532 32.76 -0.77 43.39
C SER A 532 33.40 0.53 43.90
N SER A 533 34.63 0.53 44.43
CA SER A 533 35.16 1.70 45.19
C SER A 533 36.44 2.37 44.67
N ASP A 534 37.38 1.70 44.00
CA ASP A 534 38.60 2.39 43.48
C ASP A 534 39.41 1.54 42.45
N PRO A 535 39.90 2.06 41.31
CA PRO A 535 40.68 1.28 40.32
C PRO A 535 42.06 0.82 40.83
N ALA A 536 42.62 1.51 41.82
CA ALA A 536 43.98 1.25 42.32
C ALA A 536 44.07 0.05 43.29
N GLY A 537 42.93 -0.47 43.76
CA GLY A 537 42.86 -1.53 44.79
C GLY A 537 42.57 -2.94 44.27
N CYS A 538 42.37 -3.13 42.97
CA CYS A 538 42.14 -4.45 42.39
C CYS A 538 43.49 -5.16 42.21
N SER A 539 43.71 -6.33 42.84
CA SER A 539 45.00 -7.01 42.72
C SER A 539 45.30 -7.35 41.26
N GLU A 540 46.54 -7.12 40.82
CA GLU A 540 46.96 -7.35 39.43
C GLU A 540 46.73 -8.81 38.99
N GLN A 541 46.80 -9.75 39.93
CA GLN A 541 46.50 -11.17 39.75
C GLN A 541 45.04 -11.44 39.39
N ILE A 542 44.10 -10.69 39.99
CA ILE A 542 42.67 -10.79 39.71
C ILE A 542 42.34 -10.28 38.31
N ALA A 543 42.94 -9.13 37.93
CA ALA A 543 42.75 -8.56 36.60
C ALA A 543 43.33 -9.46 35.50
N GLN A 544 44.48 -10.08 35.76
CA GLN A 544 45.06 -11.08 34.87
C GLN A 544 44.17 -12.32 34.73
N GLY A 545 43.62 -12.85 35.83
CA GLY A 545 42.75 -14.05 35.79
C GLY A 545 41.49 -13.89 34.94
N VAL A 546 40.76 -12.77 35.06
CA VAL A 546 39.52 -12.50 34.30
C VAL A 546 39.80 -12.27 32.81
N THR A 547 40.93 -11.64 32.49
CA THR A 547 41.32 -11.32 31.11
C THR A 547 41.94 -12.54 30.40
N SER A 548 42.59 -13.46 31.12
CA SER A 548 43.18 -14.68 30.57
C SER A 548 42.19 -15.83 30.37
N LEU A 549 40.95 -15.72 30.89
CA LEU A 549 39.97 -16.79 30.81
C LEU A 549 39.40 -16.95 29.39
N ASP A 550 39.50 -18.12 28.80
CA ASP A 550 38.91 -18.42 27.50
C ASP A 550 37.43 -18.82 27.66
N LEU A 551 36.55 -17.81 27.76
CA LEU A 551 35.13 -17.98 28.05
C LEU A 551 34.35 -18.80 26.98
N PRO A 552 34.51 -18.59 25.67
CA PRO A 552 33.71 -19.30 24.67
C PRO A 552 33.74 -20.84 24.75
N PRO A 553 34.89 -21.52 24.85
CA PRO A 553 34.92 -22.98 25.02
C PRO A 553 34.40 -23.41 26.41
N LEU A 554 34.77 -22.70 27.48
CA LEU A 554 34.31 -23.02 28.84
C LEU A 554 32.78 -22.89 28.99
N LEU A 555 32.17 -21.95 28.28
CA LEU A 555 30.71 -21.81 28.22
C LEU A 555 30.07 -22.98 27.48
N MET A 556 30.68 -23.45 26.39
CA MET A 556 30.15 -24.60 25.65
C MET A 556 30.22 -25.89 26.49
N ASP A 557 31.27 -26.05 27.28
CA ASP A 557 31.45 -27.19 28.19
C ASP A 557 30.55 -27.12 29.44
N HIS A 558 30.14 -25.93 29.85
CA HIS A 558 29.29 -25.71 31.02
C HIS A 558 27.80 -25.93 30.74
N LEU A 559 27.33 -25.72 29.51
CA LEU A 559 25.91 -25.83 29.16
C LEU A 559 25.44 -27.30 29.16
N SER A 560 24.32 -27.60 29.83
CA SER A 560 23.71 -28.93 29.77
C SER A 560 23.16 -29.26 28.37
N ALA A 561 22.92 -30.53 28.06
CA ALA A 561 22.44 -30.96 26.74
C ALA A 561 21.10 -30.31 26.33
N GLU A 562 20.22 -30.01 27.29
CA GLU A 562 18.95 -29.31 27.06
C GLU A 562 19.13 -27.79 26.89
N GLU A 563 20.05 -27.17 27.64
CA GLU A 563 20.35 -25.73 27.52
C GLU A 563 21.15 -25.40 26.26
N ALA A 564 22.01 -26.33 25.82
CA ALA A 564 22.76 -26.21 24.58
C ALA A 564 21.83 -26.07 23.38
N ILE A 565 20.73 -26.83 23.31
CA ILE A 565 19.79 -26.77 22.17
C ILE A 565 19.17 -25.37 21.99
N ASP A 566 18.91 -24.65 23.10
CA ASP A 566 18.26 -23.33 23.09
C ASP A 566 19.27 -22.17 22.96
N LEU A 567 20.44 -22.28 23.60
CA LEU A 567 21.42 -21.20 23.71
C LEU A 567 22.55 -21.27 22.67
N GLN A 568 22.84 -22.44 22.10
CA GLN A 568 23.93 -22.61 21.13
C GLN A 568 23.77 -21.78 19.86
N PRO A 569 22.57 -21.62 19.25
CA PRO A 569 22.39 -20.74 18.10
C PRO A 569 22.68 -19.26 18.43
N GLN A 570 22.33 -18.82 19.64
CA GLN A 570 22.56 -17.45 20.09
C GLN A 570 24.03 -17.20 20.42
N LEU A 571 24.67 -18.14 21.11
CA LEU A 571 26.10 -18.09 21.39
C LEU A 571 26.91 -18.08 20.08
N THR A 572 26.54 -18.90 19.10
CA THR A 572 27.16 -18.91 17.77
C THR A 572 27.02 -17.56 17.08
N ALA A 573 25.83 -16.94 17.13
CA ALA A 573 25.61 -15.61 16.55
C ALA A 573 26.39 -14.49 17.26
N LEU A 574 26.61 -14.60 18.57
CA LEU A 574 27.44 -13.65 19.32
C LEU A 574 28.93 -13.80 18.97
N LEU A 575 29.39 -15.04 18.75
CA LEU A 575 30.79 -15.34 18.43
C LEU A 575 31.14 -15.13 16.95
N GLN A 576 30.15 -15.06 16.06
CA GLN A 576 30.33 -14.80 14.63
C GLN A 576 29.73 -13.43 14.24
N PRO A 577 30.36 -12.32 14.64
CA PRO A 577 29.87 -10.98 14.31
C PRO A 577 29.97 -10.69 12.81
N SER A 578 28.95 -10.04 12.25
CA SER A 578 28.97 -9.50 10.88
C SER A 578 30.05 -8.42 10.71
N GLU A 579 30.44 -8.10 9.47
CA GLU A 579 31.50 -7.11 9.16
C GLU A 579 31.26 -5.74 9.82
N ILE A 580 30.02 -5.25 9.87
CA ILE A 580 29.67 -3.98 10.53
C ILE A 580 29.91 -4.05 12.04
N VAL A 581 29.55 -5.17 12.66
CA VAL A 581 29.71 -5.43 14.10
C VAL A 581 31.20 -5.54 14.44
N GLN A 582 32.01 -6.13 13.57
CA GLN A 582 33.46 -6.23 13.75
C GLN A 582 34.12 -4.86 13.85
N VAL A 583 33.76 -3.91 12.96
CA VAL A 583 34.26 -2.53 13.00
C VAL A 583 33.86 -1.82 14.31
N GLU A 584 32.65 -2.04 14.81
CA GLU A 584 32.22 -1.48 16.10
C GLU A 584 32.92 -2.12 17.32
N LEU A 585 33.34 -3.38 17.22
CA LEU A 585 34.11 -4.09 18.25
C LEU A 585 35.57 -3.63 18.31
N GLU A 586 36.11 -3.02 17.25
CA GLU A 586 37.41 -2.33 17.28
C GLU A 586 37.40 -1.08 18.18
N GLN A 587 36.22 -0.54 18.50
CA GLN A 587 36.02 0.56 19.45
C GLN A 587 35.16 0.15 20.66
N PRO A 588 35.70 -0.67 21.58
CA PRO A 588 34.91 -1.31 22.63
C PRO A 588 34.34 -0.33 23.67
N LEU A 589 35.04 0.75 24.01
CA LEU A 589 34.56 1.73 25.02
C LEU A 589 33.39 2.59 24.52
N PRO A 590 33.45 3.23 23.33
CA PRO A 590 32.28 3.93 22.77
C PRO A 590 31.07 3.01 22.60
N THR A 591 31.30 1.79 22.09
CA THR A 591 30.24 0.80 21.87
C THR A 591 29.59 0.35 23.19
N LEU A 592 30.38 0.15 24.24
CA LEU A 592 29.87 -0.14 25.60
C LEU A 592 29.03 1.01 26.14
N LYS A 593 29.53 2.26 26.05
CA LYS A 593 28.81 3.45 26.52
C LYS A 593 27.47 3.61 25.81
N ALA A 594 27.45 3.48 24.48
CA ALA A 594 26.23 3.58 23.68
C ALA A 594 25.21 2.49 24.02
N ALA A 595 25.65 1.24 24.20
CA ALA A 595 24.78 0.13 24.58
C ALA A 595 24.22 0.30 26.01
N ALA A 596 25.07 0.68 26.98
CA ALA A 596 24.66 0.92 28.35
C ALA A 596 23.68 2.10 28.47
N ALA A 597 23.99 3.22 27.82
CA ALA A 597 23.10 4.39 27.78
C ALA A 597 21.73 4.06 27.16
N LYS A 598 21.71 3.19 26.16
CA LYS A 598 20.46 2.72 25.54
C LYS A 598 19.60 1.92 26.51
N LEU A 599 20.19 1.00 27.29
CA LEU A 599 19.46 0.19 28.27
C LEU A 599 18.98 1.02 29.46
N GLU A 600 19.82 1.93 29.94
CA GLU A 600 19.49 2.84 31.04
C GLU A 600 18.38 3.81 30.63
N GLY A 601 18.45 4.36 29.41
CA GLY A 601 17.43 5.25 28.85
C GLY A 601 16.05 4.61 28.80
N GLN A 602 15.96 3.29 28.56
CA GLN A 602 14.67 2.58 28.61
C GLN A 602 14.09 2.50 30.03
N ARG A 603 14.92 2.33 31.06
CA ARG A 603 14.46 2.34 32.46
C ARG A 603 14.05 3.75 32.88
N SER A 604 14.86 4.73 32.49
CA SER A 604 14.63 6.14 32.76
C SER A 604 13.34 6.66 32.11
N GLU A 605 13.04 6.26 30.87
CA GLU A 605 11.80 6.59 30.18
C GLU A 605 10.56 6.00 30.88
N ARG A 606 10.67 4.79 31.46
CA ARG A 606 9.59 4.20 32.27
C ARG A 606 9.36 5.00 33.56
N ARG A 607 10.44 5.37 34.27
CA ARG A 607 10.36 6.23 35.47
C ARG A 607 9.75 7.58 35.13
N ARG A 608 10.16 8.22 34.03
CA ARG A 608 9.61 9.50 33.56
C ARG A 608 8.11 9.42 33.31
N ARG A 609 7.63 8.37 32.63
CA ARG A 609 6.19 8.16 32.39
C ARG A 609 5.43 7.97 33.69
N HIS A 610 5.96 7.14 34.60
CA HIS A 610 5.37 6.92 35.91
C HIS A 610 5.30 8.22 36.74
N LEU A 611 6.38 9.01 36.78
CA LEU A 611 6.44 10.30 37.46
C LEU A 611 5.43 11.30 36.86
N LEU A 612 5.27 11.31 35.53
CA LEU A 612 4.29 12.18 34.87
C LEU A 612 2.84 11.78 35.19
N GLU A 613 2.54 10.49 35.21
CA GLU A 613 1.23 9.97 35.60
C GLU A 613 0.92 10.25 37.07
N ALA A 614 1.89 10.00 37.95
CA ALA A 614 1.77 10.27 39.39
C ALA A 614 1.60 11.77 39.66
N TRP A 615 2.30 12.63 38.91
CA TRP A 615 2.17 14.09 39.02
C TRP A 615 0.79 14.57 38.56
N ARG A 616 0.29 14.06 37.42
CA ARG A 616 -1.07 14.39 36.92
C ARG A 616 -2.20 13.97 37.85
N ALA A 617 -1.97 12.92 38.65
CA ALA A 617 -2.95 12.41 39.61
C ALA A 617 -3.00 13.21 40.92
N GLN A 618 -2.06 14.14 41.16
CA GLN A 618 -2.08 14.94 42.39
C GLN A 618 -3.17 16.02 42.32
N PRO A 619 -3.96 16.18 43.39
CA PRO A 619 -4.83 17.34 43.52
C PRO A 619 -3.97 18.60 43.65
N ILE A 620 -4.28 19.64 42.86
CA ILE A 620 -3.55 20.92 42.90
C ILE A 620 -4.41 21.96 43.59
N VAL A 621 -3.89 22.54 44.66
CA VAL A 621 -4.45 23.73 45.31
C VAL A 621 -4.11 24.94 44.45
N THR A 622 -5.14 25.64 43.96
CA THR A 622 -4.95 26.83 43.13
C THR A 622 -4.59 28.05 43.97
N THR A 623 -3.91 29.02 43.37
CA THR A 623 -3.59 30.30 44.00
C THR A 623 -4.85 31.01 44.49
N GLU A 624 -5.96 30.89 43.77
CA GLU A 624 -7.28 31.41 44.13
C GLU A 624 -7.81 30.78 45.43
N HIS A 625 -7.61 29.48 45.61
CA HIS A 625 -7.99 28.77 46.83
C HIS A 625 -7.10 29.20 48.02
N CYS A 626 -5.80 29.42 47.79
CA CYS A 626 -4.90 29.97 48.81
C CYS A 626 -5.31 31.39 49.22
N ILE A 627 -5.72 32.24 48.27
CA ILE A 627 -6.21 33.60 48.53
C ILE A 627 -7.51 33.55 49.34
N ALA A 628 -8.46 32.69 48.95
CA ALA A 628 -9.72 32.53 49.68
C ALA A 628 -9.50 32.08 51.13
N ALA A 629 -8.62 31.10 51.36
CA ALA A 629 -8.28 30.62 52.70
C ALA A 629 -7.61 31.68 53.58
N LEU A 630 -6.77 32.55 53.01
CA LEU A 630 -6.15 33.67 53.74
C LEU A 630 -7.18 34.75 54.12
N LEU A 631 -8.11 35.08 53.21
CA LEU A 631 -9.18 36.03 53.48
C LEU A 631 -10.14 35.53 54.57
N GLU A 632 -10.41 34.22 54.62
CA GLU A 632 -11.19 33.60 55.70
C GLU A 632 -10.46 33.62 57.05
N GLN A 633 -9.13 33.44 57.05
CA GLN A 633 -8.30 33.56 58.26
C GLN A 633 -8.23 35.00 58.78
N GLU A 634 -8.08 35.99 57.90
CA GLU A 634 -8.11 37.41 58.27
C GLU A 634 -9.49 37.87 58.79
N ALA A 635 -10.57 37.27 58.30
CA ALA A 635 -11.93 37.52 58.80
C ALA A 635 -12.20 36.89 60.19
N ALA A 636 -11.41 35.87 60.58
CA ALA A 636 -11.56 35.14 61.85
C ALA A 636 -10.68 35.72 62.99
N GLU A 637 -9.68 36.55 62.68
CA GLU A 637 -8.83 37.19 63.69
C GLU A 637 -9.46 38.51 64.21
N PRO A 638 -9.56 38.73 65.54
CA PRO A 638 -9.97 40.02 66.08
C PRO A 638 -8.91 41.09 65.80
N PRO A 639 -9.28 42.38 65.63
CA PRO A 639 -8.36 43.42 65.18
C PRO A 639 -7.23 43.63 66.20
N ALA A 640 -6.05 43.09 65.90
CA ALA A 640 -4.85 43.36 66.68
C ALA A 640 -4.24 44.70 66.26
N THR A 641 -3.90 45.49 67.27
CA THR A 641 -3.26 46.80 67.19
C THR A 641 -1.98 46.78 66.36
N THR A 642 -1.92 47.72 65.43
CA THR A 642 -0.80 48.07 64.55
C THR A 642 0.57 48.03 65.23
N SER A 643 1.49 47.22 64.70
CA SER A 643 2.92 47.51 64.76
C SER A 643 3.50 47.47 63.34
N LYS A 644 4.10 48.59 62.92
CA LYS A 644 4.68 48.81 61.59
C LYS A 644 6.03 48.10 61.51
N SER A 645 6.16 47.13 60.61
CA SER A 645 7.45 46.66 60.10
C SER A 645 7.63 47.16 58.66
N PRO A 646 8.84 47.58 58.23
CA PRO A 646 9.04 48.38 57.02
C PRO A 646 9.23 47.53 55.75
N ASN A 647 8.43 46.48 55.56
CA ASN A 647 8.40 45.72 54.30
C ASN A 647 7.13 46.03 53.52
N ASP A 648 7.26 46.20 52.19
CA ASP A 648 6.17 46.54 51.28
C ASP A 648 5.02 45.51 51.45
N PRO A 649 3.81 45.96 51.82
CA PRO A 649 2.69 45.06 52.16
C PRO A 649 2.31 44.10 51.04
N LYS A 650 2.65 44.42 49.78
CA LYS A 650 2.44 43.51 48.64
C LYS A 650 3.34 42.27 48.69
N THR A 651 4.63 42.44 48.94
CA THR A 651 5.59 41.33 49.07
C THR A 651 5.22 40.37 50.19
N VAL A 652 4.73 40.88 51.33
CA VAL A 652 4.33 40.04 52.47
C VAL A 652 3.10 39.18 52.16
N ALA A 653 2.15 39.70 51.36
CA ALA A 653 0.98 38.94 50.93
C ALA A 653 1.34 37.88 49.88
N GLU A 654 2.20 38.22 48.92
CA GLU A 654 2.71 37.29 47.91
C GLU A 654 3.49 36.13 48.55
N ASP A 655 4.34 36.41 49.54
CA ASP A 655 5.10 35.39 50.28
C ASP A 655 4.19 34.43 51.05
N LYS A 656 3.10 34.94 51.66
CA LYS A 656 2.12 34.11 52.37
C LYS A 656 1.31 33.21 51.42
N ILE A 657 0.90 33.75 50.27
CA ILE A 657 0.21 32.98 49.22
C ILE A 657 1.14 31.90 48.68
N GLN A 658 2.39 32.23 48.40
CA GLN A 658 3.40 31.28 47.91
C GLN A 658 3.70 30.18 48.94
N ALA A 659 3.75 30.52 50.22
CA ALA A 659 3.95 29.53 51.29
C ALA A 659 2.78 28.55 51.40
N LEU A 660 1.53 29.03 51.34
CA LEU A 660 0.34 28.17 51.35
C LEU A 660 0.22 27.32 50.08
N TYR A 661 0.56 27.88 48.93
CA TYR A 661 0.58 27.16 47.66
C TYR A 661 1.63 26.04 47.69
N THR A 662 2.84 26.34 48.18
CA THR A 662 3.93 25.36 48.28
C THR A 662 3.56 24.23 49.25
N LYS A 663 2.95 24.57 50.40
CA LYS A 663 2.50 23.60 51.39
C LYS A 663 1.32 22.75 50.90
N GLY A 664 0.38 23.33 50.16
CA GLY A 664 -0.78 22.62 49.59
C GLY A 664 -0.43 21.71 48.42
N ASN A 665 0.71 21.95 47.76
CA ASN A 665 1.15 21.26 46.55
C ASN A 665 2.49 20.54 46.71
N GLU A 666 2.96 20.27 47.94
CA GLU A 666 4.29 19.74 48.23
C GLU A 666 4.61 18.46 47.43
N ASP A 667 3.69 17.50 47.44
CA ASP A 667 3.84 16.23 46.69
C ASP A 667 3.84 16.43 45.18
N ALA A 668 2.99 17.34 44.67
CA ALA A 668 2.93 17.66 43.24
C ALA A 668 4.21 18.35 42.75
N LEU A 669 4.76 19.28 43.53
CA LEU A 669 6.02 19.98 43.25
C LEU A 669 7.21 19.03 43.31
N ARG A 670 7.23 18.10 44.27
CA ARG A 670 8.27 17.08 44.38
C ARG A 670 8.25 16.11 43.18
N LEU A 671 7.08 15.66 42.75
CA LEU A 671 6.94 14.79 41.57
C LEU A 671 7.31 15.53 40.28
N GLN A 672 6.97 16.82 40.17
CA GLN A 672 7.41 17.69 39.08
C GLN A 672 8.95 17.78 39.01
N GLU A 673 9.61 18.05 40.15
CA GLU A 673 11.06 18.15 40.22
C GLU A 673 11.73 16.84 39.77
N LEU A 674 11.28 15.70 40.32
CA LEU A 674 11.76 14.37 39.94
C LEU A 674 11.56 14.09 38.44
N TYR A 675 10.42 14.49 37.87
CA TYR A 675 10.16 14.36 36.44
C TYR A 675 11.17 15.15 35.59
N TYR A 676 11.49 16.39 35.97
CA TYR A 676 12.47 17.20 35.23
C TYR A 676 13.91 16.73 35.42
N ILE A 677 14.25 16.17 36.59
CA ILE A 677 15.53 15.48 36.81
C ILE A 677 15.65 14.29 35.84
N GLU A 678 14.63 13.43 35.78
CA GLU A 678 14.65 12.26 34.90
C GLU A 678 14.68 12.65 33.41
N ARG A 679 13.99 13.73 33.02
CA ARG A 679 14.04 14.27 31.65
C ARG A 679 15.42 14.80 31.27
N ARG A 680 16.12 15.48 32.18
CA ARG A 680 17.50 15.92 31.97
C ARG A 680 18.46 14.73 31.85
N HIS A 681 18.25 13.69 32.68
CA HIS A 681 19.02 12.45 32.62
C HIS A 681 18.89 11.75 31.26
N LEU A 682 17.67 11.64 30.72
CA LEU A 682 17.45 11.08 29.38
C LEU A 682 18.19 11.85 28.27
N ALA A 683 18.21 13.18 28.34
CA ALA A 683 18.94 13.99 27.38
C ALA A 683 20.46 13.74 27.45
N ALA A 684 21.01 13.57 28.66
CA ALA A 684 22.42 13.22 28.84
C ALA A 684 22.74 11.81 28.30
N LEU A 685 21.87 10.83 28.52
CA LEU A 685 22.03 9.47 27.98
C LEU A 685 21.95 9.44 26.44
N ASP A 686 21.11 10.29 25.84
CA ASP A 686 21.05 10.42 24.39
C ASP A 686 22.33 11.04 23.80
N GLN A 687 22.93 12.03 24.48
CA GLN A 687 24.22 12.59 24.10
C GLN A 687 25.36 11.55 24.20
N GLU A 688 25.37 10.76 25.28
CA GLU A 688 26.32 9.67 25.47
C GLU A 688 26.21 8.61 24.35
N ARG A 689 24.99 8.28 23.91
CA ARG A 689 24.74 7.34 22.81
C ARG A 689 25.27 7.85 21.47
N CYS A 690 25.21 9.15 21.21
CA CYS A 690 25.64 9.76 19.95
C CYS A 690 27.15 10.01 19.86
N GLY A 691 27.93 9.65 20.90
CA GLY A 691 29.38 9.86 20.92
C GLY A 691 29.80 11.32 21.05
N ALA A 692 28.87 12.22 21.37
CA ALA A 692 29.18 13.62 21.66
C ALA A 692 29.60 13.73 23.13
N SER A 693 30.88 13.49 23.42
CA SER A 693 31.48 14.01 24.64
C SER A 693 31.62 15.52 24.47
N GLY A 694 30.83 16.29 25.23
CA GLY A 694 31.31 17.59 25.66
C GLY A 694 32.54 17.36 26.53
N ASP A 695 33.61 18.08 26.25
CA ASP A 695 34.82 18.16 27.09
C ASP A 695 34.48 18.45 28.55
#